data_AF-A0A0A2J4Y8-F1
#
_entry.id   AF-A0A0A2J4Y8-F1
#
_cell.length_a   1.000
_cell.length_b   1.000
_cell.length_c   1.000
_cell.angle_alpha   90.00
_cell.angle_beta   90.00
_cell.angle_gamma   90.00
#
_symmetry.space_group_name_H-M   'P 1'
#
loop_
_entity.id
_entity.type
_entity.pdbx_description
1 polymer ?
#
loop_
_entity_poly.entity_id
_entity_poly.type
_entity_poly.pdbx_seq_one_letter_code
_entity_poly.pdbx_strand_id
1 'polypeptide(L)'
;MRKELDGITIEVGVRLIKLFFKYIYPYFPILSRSRMMSDNSHVEEILLTLPLSLKEAVYASSLSFMIYDDYLSAMLDVDLPSAQNLYRISWIAITHEIHTPHLSTLQSCLLLLQRDNVSRYVQGSPFQWSLVAWTVSLAQTLGLSTDCSTWRGLPLWEKRLRRRLWWASYVLDKWILLFSGLASHIRHDDFDVLPLTAADFATDPDETNMPRGALDITQHQSSHFYHLVELTRILSRINDTFFTVRSSKETASNILLTFELAKPIRSQLHSWRESFERFSTLQQNFSASRGQLDGNISLGLAYPVVTMLLFRALMRPLETSKGSAEDMILRESSRDSIRVGAEACCVEIVNCIELIQPSAWNAFWHKFSPNFFAMPSSFMMRLLVTSNSPSEIQRMNNLIDRWRWAMRTGGGNAGNAMMSLGLLRLDSDPKADRPTFFYIPILTGIRWKVWRSGVKHEITPALGMVEYLAPPVLGSDFVIRIEPLTAASFASFGTAIIPPTLPAACDISQAKTIPNHHITLNSKATVVNQGTAIKISPISPLINSYPSTTNSKPLVSLLSCFPRHDFLRSNQATRYIHIDVLERHSFSSQTFVPLSAYPTARYLIIVAPSVQSAERGIINPPDLSSMRAFLATPSQAVTYAPGTWHAPMTVLSSSELDLDPGTRRIDFVVTQFVDGTERDCEEVVMGDCTDWNNGEIETCRVFVVVDEERDE
;
A
#
# COMPACT_ATOMS: atom_id res chain seq x y z
N MET A 1 -26.96 7.33 -5.70
CA MET A 1 -26.62 6.43 -6.83
C MET A 1 -27.26 6.86 -8.14
N ARG A 2 -28.59 6.77 -8.37
CA ARG A 2 -29.18 7.19 -9.68
C ARG A 2 -28.88 8.63 -10.10
N LYS A 3 -28.98 9.62 -9.20
CA LYS A 3 -28.64 11.03 -9.49
C LYS A 3 -27.17 11.29 -9.85
N GLU A 4 -26.24 10.39 -9.50
CA GLU A 4 -24.82 10.52 -9.86
C GLU A 4 -24.51 9.90 -11.24
N LEU A 5 -25.44 9.12 -11.80
CA LEU A 5 -25.34 8.45 -13.10
C LEU A 5 -25.95 9.27 -14.24
N ASP A 6 -26.71 10.32 -13.92
CA ASP A 6 -27.39 11.18 -14.90
C ASP A 6 -26.39 11.93 -15.82
N GLY A 7 -25.08 11.89 -15.52
CA GLY A 7 -24.02 12.49 -16.33
C GLY A 7 -23.50 11.62 -17.48
N ILE A 8 -23.75 10.31 -17.52
CA ILE A 8 -23.25 9.42 -18.60
C ILE A 8 -24.42 9.03 -19.51
N THR A 9 -24.49 9.63 -20.69
CA THR A 9 -25.49 9.27 -21.71
C THR A 9 -25.21 7.89 -22.30
N ILE A 10 -26.22 7.28 -22.93
CA ILE A 10 -26.08 5.98 -23.60
C ILE A 10 -24.98 6.03 -24.68
N GLU A 11 -24.92 7.13 -25.44
CA GLU A 11 -23.88 7.32 -26.47
C GLU A 11 -22.47 7.31 -25.86
N VAL A 12 -22.26 8.06 -24.76
CA VAL A 12 -20.99 8.07 -24.04
C VAL A 12 -20.65 6.66 -23.54
N GLY A 13 -21.64 5.95 -22.99
CA GLY A 13 -21.50 4.57 -22.53
C GLY A 13 -21.04 3.61 -23.63
N VAL A 14 -21.65 3.66 -24.81
CA VAL A 14 -21.26 2.83 -25.97
C VAL A 14 -19.81 3.08 -26.36
N ARG A 15 -19.40 4.36 -26.42
CA ARG A 15 -18.02 4.74 -26.77
C ARG A 15 -17.02 4.26 -25.72
N LEU A 16 -17.33 4.38 -24.43
CA LEU A 16 -16.48 3.86 -23.36
C LEU A 16 -16.29 2.34 -23.45
N ILE A 17 -17.35 1.57 -23.74
CA ILE A 17 -17.21 0.12 -23.97
C ILE A 17 -16.33 -0.18 -25.18
N LYS A 18 -16.48 0.56 -26.28
CA LYS A 18 -15.61 0.39 -27.45
C LYS A 18 -14.13 0.64 -27.11
N LEU A 19 -13.86 1.65 -26.29
CA LEU A 19 -12.52 1.91 -25.76
C LEU A 19 -12.00 0.75 -24.90
N PHE A 20 -12.83 0.17 -24.03
CA PHE A 20 -12.47 -1.04 -23.28
C PHE A 20 -12.00 -2.17 -24.20
N PHE A 21 -12.80 -2.49 -25.23
CA PHE A 21 -12.47 -3.57 -26.16
C PHE A 21 -11.26 -3.27 -27.05
N LYS A 22 -10.96 -1.99 -27.28
CA LYS A 22 -9.81 -1.56 -28.08
C LYS A 22 -8.51 -1.56 -27.28
N TYR A 23 -8.53 -1.04 -26.06
CA TYR A 23 -7.31 -0.73 -25.30
C TYR A 23 -7.04 -1.64 -24.10
N ILE A 24 -8.06 -2.32 -23.55
CA ILE A 24 -7.93 -3.14 -22.34
C ILE A 24 -8.10 -4.63 -22.66
N TYR A 25 -9.16 -4.99 -23.40
CA TYR A 25 -9.48 -6.38 -23.74
C TYR A 25 -8.32 -7.18 -24.36
N PRO A 26 -7.45 -6.61 -25.25
CA PRO A 26 -6.33 -7.37 -25.80
C PRO A 26 -5.36 -7.91 -24.73
N TYR A 27 -5.27 -7.23 -23.59
CA TYR A 27 -4.35 -7.52 -22.50
C TYR A 27 -5.05 -8.22 -21.32
N PHE A 28 -6.32 -7.88 -21.06
CA PHE A 28 -7.13 -8.42 -19.97
C PHE A 28 -8.55 -8.83 -20.45
N PRO A 29 -8.68 -9.95 -21.19
CA PRO A 29 -9.91 -10.35 -21.88
C PRO A 29 -10.93 -11.04 -20.96
N ILE A 30 -11.37 -10.33 -19.92
CA ILE A 30 -12.31 -10.86 -18.93
C ILE A 30 -13.79 -10.72 -19.31
N LEU A 31 -14.09 -10.12 -20.47
CA LEU A 31 -15.46 -10.02 -21.01
C LEU A 31 -15.63 -10.98 -22.19
N SER A 32 -16.87 -11.21 -22.62
CA SER A 32 -17.13 -11.94 -23.87
C SER A 32 -17.36 -10.95 -25.01
N ARG A 33 -16.46 -10.91 -25.98
CA ARG A 33 -16.58 -10.01 -27.14
C ARG A 33 -17.84 -10.30 -27.96
N SER A 34 -18.15 -11.57 -28.23
CA SER A 34 -19.35 -11.95 -29.00
C SER A 34 -20.65 -11.53 -28.32
N ARG A 35 -20.68 -11.48 -26.98
CA ARG A 35 -21.86 -11.07 -26.22
C ARG A 35 -21.98 -9.56 -25.99
N MET A 36 -20.89 -8.82 -26.17
CA MET A 36 -20.83 -7.39 -25.86
C MET A 36 -20.75 -6.52 -27.12
N MET A 37 -20.23 -7.06 -28.24
CA MET A 37 -19.80 -6.28 -29.41
C MET A 37 -20.26 -6.89 -30.76
N SER A 38 -21.52 -7.34 -30.88
CA SER A 38 -22.06 -7.88 -32.14
C SER A 38 -22.39 -6.78 -33.16
N ASP A 39 -23.29 -5.84 -32.83
CA ASP A 39 -23.64 -4.66 -33.64
C ASP A 39 -23.95 -3.44 -32.74
N ASN A 40 -23.75 -2.22 -33.24
CA ASN A 40 -23.92 -0.97 -32.48
C ASN A 40 -25.31 -0.84 -31.86
N SER A 41 -26.36 -1.20 -32.61
CA SER A 41 -27.75 -1.19 -32.15
C SER A 41 -27.96 -2.11 -30.94
N HIS A 42 -27.27 -3.25 -30.91
CA HIS A 42 -27.34 -4.22 -29.83
C HIS A 42 -26.54 -3.81 -28.59
N VAL A 43 -25.45 -3.03 -28.76
CA VAL A 43 -24.66 -2.54 -27.61
C VAL A 43 -25.49 -1.65 -26.69
N GLU A 44 -26.34 -0.80 -27.25
CA GLU A 44 -27.23 0.08 -26.47
C GLU A 44 -28.22 -0.73 -25.61
N GLU A 45 -28.80 -1.78 -26.17
CA GLU A 45 -29.70 -2.68 -25.44
C GLU A 45 -28.97 -3.43 -24.33
N ILE A 46 -27.76 -3.93 -24.62
CA ILE A 46 -26.93 -4.61 -23.63
C ILE A 46 -26.55 -3.67 -22.49
N LEU A 47 -26.24 -2.40 -22.77
CA LEU A 47 -25.91 -1.40 -21.76
C LEU A 47 -27.04 -1.16 -20.75
N LEU A 48 -28.30 -1.26 -21.21
CA LEU A 48 -29.47 -1.10 -20.35
C LEU A 48 -29.69 -2.32 -19.43
N THR A 49 -29.20 -3.49 -19.83
CA THR A 49 -29.37 -4.76 -19.09
C THR A 49 -28.14 -5.16 -18.27
N LEU A 50 -26.98 -4.53 -18.52
CA LEU A 50 -25.75 -4.80 -17.79
C LEU A 50 -25.89 -4.50 -16.28
N PRO A 51 -25.43 -5.42 -15.40
CA PRO A 51 -25.37 -5.16 -13.97
C PRO A 51 -24.59 -3.89 -13.65
N LEU A 52 -25.08 -3.13 -12.68
CA LEU A 52 -24.51 -1.84 -12.31
C LEU A 52 -23.03 -1.99 -11.92
N SER A 53 -22.68 -3.02 -11.14
CA SER A 53 -21.31 -3.32 -10.73
C SER A 53 -20.33 -3.36 -11.91
N LEU A 54 -20.70 -4.10 -12.96
CA LEU A 54 -19.86 -4.32 -14.12
C LEU A 54 -19.81 -3.09 -15.03
N LYS A 55 -20.96 -2.48 -15.27
CA LYS A 55 -21.08 -1.29 -16.12
C LYS A 55 -20.19 -0.16 -15.61
N GLU A 56 -20.29 0.17 -14.32
CA GLU A 56 -19.49 1.25 -13.73
C GLU A 56 -18.00 0.92 -13.71
N ALA A 57 -17.62 -0.33 -13.47
CA ALA A 57 -16.22 -0.75 -13.50
C ALA A 57 -15.62 -0.62 -14.91
N VAL A 58 -16.36 -1.05 -15.95
CA VAL A 58 -15.92 -0.94 -17.35
C VAL A 58 -15.76 0.53 -17.75
N TYR A 59 -16.72 1.38 -17.37
CA TYR A 59 -16.62 2.83 -17.61
C TYR A 59 -15.39 3.41 -16.93
N ALA A 60 -15.23 3.15 -15.62
CA ALA A 60 -14.11 3.65 -14.83
C ALA A 60 -12.75 3.28 -15.44
N SER A 61 -12.59 2.02 -15.88
CA SER A 61 -11.36 1.55 -16.52
C SER A 61 -11.12 2.20 -17.89
N SER A 62 -12.17 2.60 -18.59
CA SER A 62 -12.08 3.12 -19.96
C SER A 62 -11.86 4.64 -20.02
N LEU A 63 -12.15 5.37 -18.93
CA LEU A 63 -12.02 6.83 -18.87
C LEU A 63 -10.61 7.32 -19.23
N SER A 64 -9.55 6.58 -18.86
CA SER A 64 -8.17 6.94 -19.19
C SER A 64 -7.86 6.96 -20.69
N PHE A 65 -8.71 6.32 -21.51
CA PHE A 65 -8.55 6.23 -22.96
C PHE A 65 -9.47 7.17 -23.75
N MET A 66 -10.26 8.01 -23.07
CA MET A 66 -11.17 8.97 -23.72
C MET A 66 -10.45 9.92 -24.68
N ILE A 67 -9.20 10.25 -24.38
CA ILE A 67 -8.34 11.10 -25.22
C ILE A 67 -8.12 10.53 -26.64
N TYR A 68 -8.43 9.25 -26.86
CA TYR A 68 -8.27 8.54 -28.14
C TYR A 68 -9.59 8.34 -28.90
N ASP A 69 -10.69 8.95 -28.45
CA ASP A 69 -11.96 9.02 -29.18
C ASP A 69 -12.27 10.48 -29.51
N ASP A 70 -12.57 10.78 -30.77
CA ASP A 70 -12.78 12.15 -31.27
C ASP A 70 -13.93 12.89 -30.58
N TYR A 71 -14.95 12.15 -30.12
CA TYR A 71 -16.10 12.74 -29.42
C TYR A 71 -15.82 12.86 -27.92
N LEU A 72 -15.35 11.80 -27.27
CA LEU A 72 -15.09 11.81 -25.82
C LEU A 72 -13.93 12.74 -25.44
N SER A 73 -12.93 12.91 -26.30
CA SER A 73 -11.83 13.87 -26.07
C SER A 73 -12.32 15.32 -26.06
N ALA A 74 -13.37 15.66 -26.80
CA ALA A 74 -14.00 16.98 -26.76
C ALA A 74 -14.88 17.18 -25.51
N MET A 75 -15.22 16.10 -24.80
CA MET A 75 -16.00 16.13 -23.56
C MET A 75 -15.15 16.17 -22.29
N LEU A 76 -13.83 16.34 -22.39
CA LEU A 76 -12.94 16.40 -21.22
C LEU A 76 -13.28 17.55 -20.25
N ASP A 77 -13.92 18.62 -20.75
CA ASP A 77 -14.37 19.77 -19.95
C ASP A 77 -15.81 19.61 -19.39
N VAL A 78 -16.46 18.47 -19.65
CA VAL A 78 -17.80 18.16 -19.12
C VAL A 78 -17.66 17.47 -17.77
N ASP A 79 -18.57 17.74 -16.82
CA ASP A 79 -18.64 17.14 -15.47
C ASP A 79 -18.97 15.62 -15.48
N LEU A 80 -18.22 14.82 -16.24
CA LEU A 80 -18.29 13.37 -16.18
C LEU A 80 -17.84 12.87 -14.80
N PRO A 81 -18.46 11.80 -14.26
CA PRO A 81 -18.04 11.23 -12.99
C PRO A 81 -16.57 10.77 -13.05
N SER A 82 -15.81 11.06 -12.00
CA SER A 82 -14.43 10.59 -11.90
C SER A 82 -14.35 9.06 -11.82
N ALA A 83 -13.25 8.48 -12.32
CA ALA A 83 -13.02 7.04 -12.24
C ALA A 83 -13.12 6.51 -10.80
N GLN A 84 -12.65 7.31 -9.82
CA GLN A 84 -12.76 6.96 -8.40
C GLN A 84 -14.22 6.87 -7.94
N ASN A 85 -15.10 7.78 -8.39
CA ASN A 85 -16.50 7.72 -8.04
C ASN A 85 -17.21 6.53 -8.72
N LEU A 86 -16.90 6.24 -9.98
CA LEU A 86 -17.45 5.08 -10.69
C LEU A 86 -17.02 3.75 -10.04
N TYR A 87 -15.74 3.61 -9.68
CA TYR A 87 -15.26 2.44 -8.92
C TYR A 87 -15.92 2.33 -7.54
N ARG A 88 -16.23 3.45 -6.88
CA ARG A 88 -16.97 3.46 -5.61
C ARG A 88 -18.39 2.95 -5.79
N ILE A 89 -19.09 3.38 -6.83
CA ILE A 89 -20.44 2.88 -7.15
C ILE A 89 -20.39 1.38 -7.48
N SER A 90 -19.41 0.95 -8.29
CA SER A 90 -19.18 -0.45 -8.60
C SER A 90 -18.95 -1.28 -7.32
N TRP A 91 -18.11 -0.79 -6.40
CA TRP A 91 -17.86 -1.45 -5.11
C TRP A 91 -19.13 -1.60 -4.27
N ILE A 92 -19.94 -0.55 -4.16
CA ILE A 92 -21.22 -0.63 -3.43
C ILE A 92 -22.14 -1.68 -4.07
N ALA A 93 -22.27 -1.67 -5.40
CA ALA A 93 -23.08 -2.67 -6.11
C ALA A 93 -22.56 -4.10 -5.88
N ILE A 94 -21.24 -4.32 -5.95
CA ILE A 94 -20.61 -5.61 -5.64
C ILE A 94 -21.04 -6.07 -4.25
N THR A 95 -20.94 -5.21 -3.22
CA THR A 95 -21.27 -5.61 -1.83
C THR A 95 -22.72 -6.08 -1.65
N HIS A 96 -23.65 -5.63 -2.48
CA HIS A 96 -25.03 -6.12 -2.49
C HIS A 96 -25.19 -7.43 -3.30
N GLU A 97 -24.40 -7.61 -4.36
CA GLU A 97 -24.45 -8.79 -5.23
C GLU A 97 -23.77 -10.03 -4.63
N ILE A 98 -22.88 -9.91 -3.64
CA ILE A 98 -22.04 -11.03 -3.16
C ILE A 98 -22.85 -12.23 -2.65
N HIS A 99 -24.06 -12.00 -2.14
CA HIS A 99 -24.92 -13.05 -1.60
C HIS A 99 -25.55 -13.92 -2.69
N THR A 100 -25.60 -13.44 -3.93
CA THR A 100 -26.08 -14.16 -5.12
C THR A 100 -25.18 -13.80 -6.31
N PRO A 101 -23.91 -14.24 -6.29
CA PRO A 101 -22.92 -13.73 -7.22
C PRO A 101 -23.14 -14.27 -8.64
N HIS A 102 -22.78 -13.46 -9.63
CA HIS A 102 -22.77 -13.84 -11.04
C HIS A 102 -21.36 -13.68 -11.61
N LEU A 103 -21.13 -14.14 -12.85
CA LEU A 103 -19.85 -13.90 -13.55
C LEU A 103 -19.54 -12.40 -13.65
N SER A 104 -20.56 -11.54 -13.77
CA SER A 104 -20.44 -10.08 -13.75
C SER A 104 -19.90 -9.53 -12.44
N THR A 105 -20.31 -10.10 -11.30
CA THR A 105 -19.80 -9.70 -9.98
C THR A 105 -18.31 -10.00 -9.88
N LEU A 106 -17.87 -11.16 -10.36
CA LEU A 106 -16.44 -11.52 -10.43
C LEU A 106 -15.66 -10.60 -11.39
N GLN A 107 -16.20 -10.35 -12.59
CA GLN A 107 -15.61 -9.42 -13.57
C GLN A 107 -15.42 -8.02 -12.97
N SER A 108 -16.40 -7.54 -12.22
CA SER A 108 -16.34 -6.25 -11.53
C SER A 108 -15.24 -6.22 -10.46
N CYS A 109 -15.09 -7.29 -9.68
CA CYS A 109 -14.00 -7.42 -8.71
C CYS A 109 -12.62 -7.41 -9.39
N LEU A 110 -12.48 -8.14 -10.51
CA LEU A 110 -11.25 -8.18 -11.31
C LEU A 110 -10.88 -6.80 -11.86
N LEU A 111 -11.85 -6.02 -12.34
CA LEU A 111 -11.61 -4.64 -12.79
C LEU A 111 -11.29 -3.69 -11.62
N LEU A 112 -11.98 -3.85 -10.49
CA LEU A 112 -11.71 -3.05 -9.29
C LEU A 112 -10.29 -3.29 -8.76
N LEU A 113 -9.77 -4.51 -8.90
CA LEU A 113 -8.36 -4.84 -8.60
C LEU A 113 -7.36 -4.20 -9.58
N GLN A 114 -7.79 -3.77 -10.77
CA GLN A 114 -6.95 -3.05 -11.72
C GLN A 114 -6.89 -1.53 -11.46
N ARG A 115 -7.67 -0.99 -10.53
CA ARG A 115 -7.77 0.47 -10.29
C ARG A 115 -6.43 1.11 -9.87
N ASP A 116 -6.21 2.37 -10.26
CA ASP A 116 -5.03 3.12 -9.86
C ASP A 116 -4.93 3.37 -8.35
N ASN A 117 -3.71 3.58 -7.85
CA ASN A 117 -3.48 3.90 -6.44
C ASN A 117 -3.75 5.39 -6.24
N VAL A 118 -4.35 5.73 -5.10
CA VAL A 118 -4.46 7.14 -4.67
C VAL A 118 -3.07 7.72 -4.42
N SER A 119 -2.13 6.92 -3.90
CA SER A 119 -0.73 7.31 -3.72
C SER A 119 0.21 6.59 -4.69
N ARG A 120 1.05 7.36 -5.38
CA ARG A 120 2.05 6.87 -6.36
C ARG A 120 3.27 6.22 -5.70
N TYR A 121 3.41 6.36 -4.39
CA TYR A 121 4.57 5.92 -3.61
C TYR A 121 4.31 4.65 -2.78
N VAL A 122 3.12 4.07 -2.87
CA VAL A 122 2.72 2.91 -2.08
C VAL A 122 2.36 1.74 -3.01
N GLN A 123 2.77 0.53 -2.64
CA GLN A 123 2.52 -0.68 -3.44
C GLN A 123 1.03 -1.05 -3.51
N GLY A 124 0.28 -0.83 -2.43
CA GLY A 124 -1.15 -1.13 -2.33
C GLY A 124 -1.66 -0.89 -0.91
N SER A 125 -2.94 -1.17 -0.67
CA SER A 125 -3.54 -1.11 0.67
C SER A 125 -3.96 -2.52 1.14
N PRO A 126 -4.09 -2.76 2.46
CA PRO A 126 -4.59 -4.04 2.98
C PRO A 126 -5.96 -4.46 2.40
N PHE A 127 -6.76 -3.47 1.99
CA PHE A 127 -8.01 -3.69 1.26
C PHE A 127 -7.80 -4.47 -0.04
N GLN A 128 -6.72 -4.21 -0.78
CA GLN A 128 -6.43 -4.90 -2.04
C GLN A 128 -6.26 -6.40 -1.82
N TRP A 129 -5.51 -6.81 -0.79
CA TRP A 129 -5.34 -8.23 -0.47
C TRP A 129 -6.66 -8.88 -0.05
N SER A 130 -7.45 -8.18 0.77
CA SER A 130 -8.79 -8.64 1.15
C SER A 130 -9.71 -8.82 -0.06
N LEU A 131 -9.64 -7.89 -1.03
CA LEU A 131 -10.40 -7.96 -2.27
C LEU A 131 -9.92 -9.11 -3.18
N VAL A 132 -8.62 -9.42 -3.21
CA VAL A 132 -8.12 -10.62 -3.89
C VAL A 132 -8.73 -11.87 -3.26
N ALA A 133 -8.73 -11.98 -1.92
CA ALA A 133 -9.35 -13.10 -1.23
C ALA A 133 -10.84 -13.27 -1.59
N TRP A 134 -11.60 -12.17 -1.62
CA TRP A 134 -12.99 -12.16 -2.07
C TRP A 134 -13.12 -12.62 -3.52
N THR A 135 -12.28 -12.11 -4.41
CA THR A 135 -12.28 -12.46 -5.84
C THR A 135 -12.02 -13.95 -6.05
N VAL A 136 -11.06 -14.53 -5.32
CA VAL A 136 -10.76 -15.97 -5.35
C VAL A 136 -11.92 -16.79 -4.81
N SER A 137 -12.49 -16.39 -3.66
CA SER A 137 -13.65 -17.06 -3.07
C SER A 137 -14.88 -17.03 -3.99
N LEU A 138 -15.13 -15.90 -4.66
CA LEU A 138 -16.20 -15.79 -5.67
C LEU A 138 -15.94 -16.69 -6.87
N ALA A 139 -14.71 -16.74 -7.38
CA ALA A 139 -14.36 -17.63 -8.48
C ALA A 139 -14.61 -19.11 -8.12
N GLN A 140 -14.21 -19.53 -6.92
CA GLN A 140 -14.47 -20.89 -6.42
C GLN A 140 -15.97 -21.15 -6.22
N THR A 141 -16.71 -20.19 -5.64
CA THR A 141 -18.17 -20.29 -5.42
C THR A 141 -18.92 -20.46 -6.74
N LEU A 142 -18.46 -19.79 -7.80
CA LEU A 142 -19.02 -19.89 -9.15
C LEU A 142 -18.56 -21.14 -9.92
N GLY A 143 -17.73 -21.99 -9.31
CA GLY A 143 -17.20 -23.23 -9.88
C GLY A 143 -16.10 -23.04 -10.92
N LEU A 144 -15.41 -21.89 -10.94
CA LEU A 144 -14.38 -21.59 -11.94
C LEU A 144 -13.04 -22.28 -11.65
N SER A 145 -12.83 -22.81 -10.45
CA SER A 145 -11.66 -23.63 -10.11
C SER A 145 -11.72 -25.04 -10.71
N THR A 146 -12.84 -25.40 -11.32
CA THR A 146 -13.02 -26.71 -11.96
C THR A 146 -13.03 -26.57 -13.49
N ASP A 147 -12.33 -27.47 -14.18
CA ASP A 147 -12.31 -27.48 -15.63
C ASP A 147 -13.71 -27.74 -16.20
N CYS A 148 -14.19 -26.79 -17.00
CA CYS A 148 -15.54 -26.81 -17.58
C CYS A 148 -15.57 -27.28 -19.04
N SER A 149 -14.45 -27.78 -19.58
CA SER A 149 -14.36 -28.14 -21.01
C SER A 149 -15.36 -29.25 -21.38
N THR A 150 -15.56 -30.21 -20.48
CA THR A 150 -16.43 -31.38 -20.65
C THR A 150 -17.89 -31.17 -20.19
N TRP A 151 -18.20 -30.04 -19.55
CA TRP A 151 -19.54 -29.80 -19.00
C TRP A 151 -20.60 -29.76 -20.10
N ARG A 152 -21.72 -30.46 -19.90
CA ARG A 152 -22.84 -30.47 -20.85
C ARG A 152 -23.84 -29.36 -20.51
N GLY A 153 -24.48 -28.78 -21.53
CA GLY A 153 -25.49 -27.71 -21.36
C GLY A 153 -24.92 -26.30 -21.26
N LEU A 154 -23.62 -26.13 -21.08
CA LEU A 154 -22.98 -24.81 -21.05
C LEU A 154 -22.51 -24.38 -22.46
N PRO A 155 -22.89 -23.18 -22.95
CA PRO A 155 -22.47 -22.73 -24.27
C PRO A 155 -20.96 -22.47 -24.34
N LEU A 156 -20.37 -22.63 -25.53
CA LEU A 156 -18.92 -22.54 -25.72
C LEU A 156 -18.35 -21.19 -25.31
N TRP A 157 -19.04 -20.09 -25.63
CA TRP A 157 -18.60 -18.74 -25.25
C TRP A 157 -18.45 -18.59 -23.73
N GLU A 158 -19.34 -19.22 -22.96
CA GLU A 158 -19.34 -19.14 -21.50
C GLU A 158 -18.22 -20.02 -20.92
N LYS A 159 -17.98 -21.21 -21.48
CA LYS A 159 -16.83 -22.05 -21.13
C LYS A 159 -15.51 -21.28 -21.30
N ARG A 160 -15.32 -20.67 -22.47
CA ARG A 160 -14.14 -19.84 -22.76
C ARG A 160 -14.01 -18.70 -21.76
N LEU A 161 -15.12 -18.01 -21.47
CA LEU A 161 -15.15 -16.91 -20.51
C LEU A 161 -14.76 -17.37 -19.10
N ARG A 162 -15.36 -18.47 -18.59
CA ARG A 162 -15.05 -19.03 -17.26
C ARG A 162 -13.58 -19.37 -17.11
N ARG A 163 -12.98 -19.98 -18.14
CA ARG A 163 -11.53 -20.28 -18.16
C ARG A 163 -10.69 -19.00 -18.11
N ARG A 164 -11.02 -17.99 -18.93
CA ARG A 164 -10.31 -16.69 -18.88
C ARG A 164 -10.45 -15.99 -17.52
N LEU A 165 -11.63 -16.06 -16.90
CA LEU A 165 -11.89 -15.49 -15.57
C LEU A 165 -11.11 -16.20 -14.46
N TRP A 166 -11.03 -17.53 -14.48
CA TRP A 166 -10.19 -18.29 -13.55
C TRP A 166 -8.73 -17.85 -13.64
N TRP A 167 -8.19 -17.86 -14.85
CA TRP A 167 -6.79 -17.48 -15.08
C TRP A 167 -6.53 -15.99 -14.78
N ALA A 168 -7.52 -15.11 -14.92
CA ALA A 168 -7.42 -13.71 -14.50
C ALA A 168 -7.34 -13.56 -12.97
N SER A 169 -8.16 -14.30 -12.23
CA SER A 169 -8.07 -14.38 -10.77
C SER A 169 -6.72 -14.95 -10.32
N TYR A 170 -6.23 -15.99 -10.99
CA TYR A 170 -4.92 -16.59 -10.74
C TYR A 170 -3.78 -15.57 -10.95
N VAL A 171 -3.77 -14.88 -12.09
CA VAL A 171 -2.77 -13.83 -12.39
C VAL A 171 -2.76 -12.77 -11.29
N LEU A 172 -3.92 -12.22 -10.95
CA LEU A 172 -3.98 -11.16 -9.93
C LEU A 172 -3.55 -11.64 -8.55
N ASP A 173 -3.96 -12.84 -8.12
CA ASP A 173 -3.50 -13.42 -6.86
C ASP A 173 -1.96 -13.51 -6.84
N LYS A 174 -1.35 -14.15 -7.84
CA LYS A 174 0.10 -14.41 -7.88
C LYS A 174 0.97 -13.17 -7.99
N TRP A 175 0.54 -12.17 -8.76
CA TRP A 175 1.34 -10.95 -8.92
C TRP A 175 1.16 -9.97 -7.76
N ILE A 176 -0.05 -9.84 -7.21
CA ILE A 176 -0.29 -8.95 -6.07
C ILE A 176 0.38 -9.52 -4.80
N LEU A 177 0.21 -10.82 -4.52
CA LEU A 177 0.77 -11.43 -3.30
C LEU A 177 2.30 -11.30 -3.25
N LEU A 178 2.95 -11.46 -4.40
CA LEU A 178 4.40 -11.60 -4.47
C LEU A 178 5.09 -10.31 -4.09
N PHE A 179 4.60 -9.19 -4.60
CA PHE A 179 5.19 -7.89 -4.29
C PHE A 179 4.72 -7.31 -2.96
N SER A 180 3.63 -7.85 -2.39
CA SER A 180 3.15 -7.56 -1.04
C SER A 180 3.64 -8.55 0.03
N GLY A 181 4.35 -9.61 -0.36
CA GLY A 181 4.91 -10.65 0.52
C GLY A 181 3.90 -11.32 1.41
N LEU A 182 2.73 -11.56 0.85
CA LEU A 182 1.64 -12.27 1.47
C LEU A 182 1.55 -13.66 0.87
N ALA A 183 0.84 -14.55 1.56
CA ALA A 183 0.58 -15.89 1.03
C ALA A 183 -0.47 -15.85 -0.09
N SER A 184 -0.34 -16.78 -1.03
CA SER A 184 -1.32 -17.03 -2.09
C SER A 184 -2.61 -17.61 -1.55
N HIS A 185 -3.73 -17.16 -2.09
CA HIS A 185 -5.04 -17.78 -1.82
C HIS A 185 -5.31 -18.99 -2.71
N ILE A 186 -4.55 -19.18 -3.80
CA ILE A 186 -4.72 -20.29 -4.74
C ILE A 186 -3.49 -21.20 -4.67
N ARG A 187 -3.63 -22.40 -4.12
CA ARG A 187 -2.59 -23.43 -4.20
C ARG A 187 -2.73 -24.23 -5.49
N HIS A 188 -1.66 -24.91 -5.88
CA HIS A 188 -1.68 -25.73 -7.08
C HIS A 188 -2.74 -26.83 -7.02
N ASP A 189 -2.96 -27.40 -5.83
CA ASP A 189 -3.89 -28.52 -5.61
C ASP A 189 -5.36 -28.07 -5.48
N ASP A 190 -5.65 -26.76 -5.51
CA ASP A 190 -7.00 -26.22 -5.30
C ASP A 190 -7.83 -26.15 -6.60
N PHE A 191 -7.27 -26.52 -7.75
CA PHE A 191 -7.93 -26.39 -9.06
C PHE A 191 -7.41 -27.39 -10.11
N ASP A 192 -8.22 -27.69 -11.13
CA ASP A 192 -7.86 -28.58 -12.26
C ASP A 192 -8.04 -27.94 -13.65
N VAL A 193 -8.31 -26.62 -13.69
CA VAL A 193 -8.52 -25.87 -14.94
C VAL A 193 -7.34 -25.99 -15.90
N LEU A 194 -7.63 -26.39 -17.14
CA LEU A 194 -6.60 -26.62 -18.16
C LEU A 194 -5.96 -25.30 -18.66
N PRO A 195 -4.68 -25.34 -19.11
CA PRO A 195 -4.00 -24.21 -19.72
C PRO A 195 -4.79 -23.61 -20.90
N LEU A 196 -4.74 -22.29 -21.05
CA LEU A 196 -5.45 -21.57 -22.12
C LEU A 196 -4.96 -22.00 -23.51
N THR A 197 -5.86 -21.93 -24.47
CA THR A 197 -5.65 -22.25 -25.89
C THR A 197 -6.20 -21.12 -26.76
N ALA A 198 -5.92 -21.08 -28.08
CA ALA A 198 -6.54 -20.08 -28.96
C ALA A 198 -8.06 -20.16 -28.98
N ALA A 199 -8.61 -21.36 -28.77
CA ALA A 199 -10.05 -21.55 -28.70
C ALA A 199 -10.66 -20.71 -27.57
N ASP A 200 -9.90 -20.40 -26.52
CA ASP A 200 -10.34 -19.53 -25.43
C ASP A 200 -10.39 -18.06 -25.83
N PHE A 201 -9.82 -17.64 -26.96
CA PHE A 201 -9.85 -16.26 -27.45
C PHE A 201 -10.66 -16.09 -28.76
N ALA A 202 -11.13 -17.19 -29.34
CA ALA A 202 -11.95 -17.17 -30.54
C ALA A 202 -13.30 -16.49 -30.28
N THR A 203 -13.73 -15.64 -31.23
CA THR A 203 -15.10 -15.17 -31.32
C THR A 203 -15.99 -16.26 -31.93
N ASP A 204 -17.23 -16.37 -31.46
CA ASP A 204 -18.19 -17.25 -32.12
C ASP A 204 -18.38 -16.79 -33.57
N PRO A 205 -18.44 -17.70 -34.55
CA PRO A 205 -18.71 -17.33 -35.92
C PRO A 205 -20.15 -16.83 -35.99
N ASP A 206 -20.35 -15.52 -36.14
CA ASP A 206 -21.61 -15.05 -36.68
C ASP A 206 -21.69 -15.52 -38.13
N GLU A 207 -22.76 -16.28 -38.41
CA GLU A 207 -23.24 -16.62 -39.74
C GLU A 207 -23.59 -15.31 -40.48
N THR A 208 -22.61 -14.62 -41.06
CA THR A 208 -22.76 -13.74 -42.24
C THR A 208 -21.42 -13.10 -42.64
N ASN A 209 -20.92 -13.50 -43.82
CA ASN A 209 -20.11 -12.71 -44.75
C ASN A 209 -18.97 -11.81 -44.22
N MET A 210 -17.95 -12.40 -43.59
CA MET A 210 -16.58 -11.86 -43.67
C MET A 210 -15.68 -12.83 -44.45
N PRO A 211 -14.76 -12.34 -45.31
CA PRO A 211 -14.00 -13.21 -46.20
C PRO A 211 -13.19 -14.23 -45.41
N ARG A 212 -13.49 -15.51 -45.64
CA ARG A 212 -12.69 -16.65 -45.18
C ARG A 212 -11.31 -16.56 -45.85
N GLY A 213 -10.35 -15.90 -45.20
CA GLY A 213 -9.01 -15.74 -45.76
C GLY A 213 -7.87 -15.45 -44.78
N ALA A 214 -8.10 -15.35 -43.46
CA ALA A 214 -7.03 -15.03 -42.50
C ALA A 214 -7.22 -15.66 -41.11
N LEU A 215 -7.99 -16.75 -41.00
CA LEU A 215 -8.26 -17.45 -39.74
C LEU A 215 -7.62 -18.84 -39.77
N ASP A 216 -6.29 -18.91 -39.82
CA ASP A 216 -5.55 -20.17 -39.78
C ASP A 216 -4.51 -20.16 -38.64
N ILE A 217 -4.76 -20.98 -37.61
CA ILE A 217 -3.81 -21.76 -36.80
C ILE A 217 -2.76 -20.98 -35.95
N THR A 218 -2.56 -19.68 -36.19
CA THR A 218 -1.52 -18.82 -35.57
C THR A 218 -1.96 -18.07 -34.32
N GLN A 219 -3.24 -18.12 -33.93
CA GLN A 219 -3.76 -17.38 -32.78
C GLN A 219 -3.29 -17.92 -31.41
N HIS A 220 -2.86 -19.20 -31.33
CA HIS A 220 -2.46 -19.86 -30.06
C HIS A 220 -1.25 -19.22 -29.41
N GLN A 221 -0.31 -18.71 -30.21
CA GLN A 221 0.93 -18.08 -29.77
C GLN A 221 0.81 -16.54 -29.71
N SER A 222 -0.38 -16.01 -29.97
CA SER A 222 -0.56 -14.60 -30.35
C SER A 222 -1.41 -13.75 -29.40
N SER A 223 -1.68 -14.22 -28.17
CA SER A 223 -2.36 -13.39 -27.16
C SER A 223 -1.42 -12.99 -26.04
N HIS A 224 -1.41 -11.70 -25.70
CA HIS A 224 -0.72 -11.18 -24.54
C HIS A 224 -1.11 -11.93 -23.26
N PHE A 225 -2.42 -12.11 -23.04
CA PHE A 225 -2.92 -12.74 -21.82
C PHE A 225 -2.49 -14.20 -21.66
N TYR A 226 -2.33 -14.93 -22.76
CA TYR A 226 -1.76 -16.28 -22.74
C TYR A 226 -0.33 -16.28 -22.20
N HIS A 227 0.53 -15.43 -22.74
CA HIS A 227 1.93 -15.32 -22.30
C HIS A 227 2.04 -14.83 -20.86
N LEU A 228 1.14 -13.92 -20.44
CA LEU A 228 1.04 -13.50 -19.04
C LEU A 228 0.72 -14.67 -18.11
N VAL A 229 -0.26 -15.50 -18.47
CA VAL A 229 -0.64 -16.68 -17.67
C VAL A 229 0.52 -17.67 -17.56
N GLU A 230 1.19 -17.99 -18.67
CA GLU A 230 2.33 -18.91 -18.65
C GLU A 230 3.50 -18.38 -17.82
N LEU A 231 3.83 -17.08 -17.92
CA LEU A 231 4.85 -16.47 -17.06
C LEU A 231 4.44 -16.51 -15.58
N THR A 232 3.15 -16.29 -15.29
CA THR A 232 2.61 -16.34 -13.94
C THR A 232 2.71 -17.75 -13.33
N ARG A 233 2.56 -18.81 -14.13
CA ARG A 233 2.75 -20.19 -13.66
C ARG A 233 4.19 -20.45 -13.25
N ILE A 234 5.15 -19.96 -14.04
CA ILE A 234 6.59 -20.01 -13.69
C ILE A 234 6.84 -19.20 -12.40
N LEU A 235 6.24 -18.01 -12.28
CA LEU A 235 6.32 -17.17 -11.10
C LEU A 235 5.78 -17.87 -9.84
N SER A 236 4.60 -18.51 -9.92
CA SER A 236 4.04 -19.27 -8.80
C SER A 236 4.98 -20.40 -8.38
N ARG A 237 5.57 -21.10 -9.35
CA ARG A 237 6.53 -22.16 -9.06
C ARG A 237 7.80 -21.63 -8.38
N ILE A 238 8.33 -20.49 -8.81
CA ILE A 238 9.44 -19.81 -8.13
C ILE A 238 9.05 -19.47 -6.69
N ASN A 239 7.85 -18.94 -6.48
CA ASN A 239 7.35 -18.61 -5.16
C ASN A 239 7.27 -19.85 -4.25
N ASP A 240 6.65 -20.92 -4.74
CA ASP A 240 6.45 -22.17 -3.99
C ASP A 240 7.80 -22.85 -3.68
N THR A 241 8.76 -22.76 -4.59
CA THR A 241 10.10 -23.38 -4.48
C THR A 241 11.05 -22.59 -3.57
N PHE A 242 10.97 -21.26 -3.52
CA PHE A 242 12.00 -20.43 -2.88
C PHE A 242 11.51 -19.39 -1.88
N PHE A 243 10.23 -19.03 -1.91
CA PHE A 243 9.72 -17.86 -1.20
C PHE A 243 8.58 -18.16 -0.21
N THR A 244 8.07 -19.38 -0.14
CA THR A 244 7.25 -19.76 1.02
C THR A 244 8.09 -19.79 2.29
N VAL A 245 7.46 -19.63 3.45
CA VAL A 245 8.14 -19.67 4.75
C VAL A 245 8.97 -20.95 4.94
N ARG A 246 8.43 -22.09 4.47
CA ARG A 246 9.10 -23.39 4.56
C ARG A 246 10.26 -23.47 3.56
N SER A 247 9.98 -23.30 2.27
CA SER A 247 10.98 -23.46 1.22
C SER A 247 12.10 -22.44 1.33
N SER A 248 11.81 -21.23 1.82
CA SER A 248 12.83 -20.21 2.10
C SER A 248 13.81 -20.65 3.18
N LYS A 249 13.37 -21.38 4.21
CA LYS A 249 14.26 -21.87 5.28
C LYS A 249 15.10 -23.04 4.78
N GLU A 250 14.48 -23.94 4.02
CA GLU A 250 15.15 -25.12 3.45
C GLU A 250 16.24 -24.72 2.44
N THR A 251 16.01 -23.70 1.61
CA THR A 251 16.96 -23.24 0.58
C THR A 251 17.95 -22.18 1.07
N ALA A 252 17.73 -21.54 2.22
CA ALA A 252 18.54 -20.39 2.68
C ALA A 252 20.03 -20.67 2.83
N SER A 253 20.44 -21.89 3.17
CA SER A 253 21.85 -22.27 3.38
C SER A 253 22.32 -23.43 2.51
N ASN A 254 21.44 -24.05 1.70
CA ASN A 254 21.75 -25.23 0.90
C ASN A 254 21.92 -24.85 -0.58
N ILE A 255 23.16 -24.61 -0.99
CA ILE A 255 23.50 -24.14 -2.34
C ILE A 255 23.18 -25.19 -3.41
N LEU A 256 23.49 -26.47 -3.15
CA LEU A 256 23.28 -27.58 -4.08
C LEU A 256 21.79 -27.79 -4.35
N LEU A 257 20.99 -27.85 -3.29
CA LEU A 257 19.53 -27.97 -3.41
C LEU A 257 18.95 -26.78 -4.19
N THR A 258 19.40 -25.56 -3.88
CA THR A 258 18.94 -24.36 -4.58
C THR A 258 19.22 -24.43 -6.08
N PHE A 259 20.38 -24.96 -6.49
CA PHE A 259 20.74 -25.11 -7.90
C PHE A 259 19.93 -26.19 -8.60
N GLU A 260 19.77 -27.36 -7.98
CA GLU A 260 18.96 -28.44 -8.56
C GLU A 260 17.51 -28.00 -8.79
N LEU A 261 16.93 -27.27 -7.84
CA LEU A 261 15.58 -26.72 -7.96
C LEU A 261 15.47 -25.61 -9.03
N ALA A 262 16.53 -24.81 -9.22
CA ALA A 262 16.54 -23.71 -10.18
C ALA A 262 16.67 -24.17 -11.64
N LYS A 263 17.42 -25.26 -11.92
CA LYS A 263 17.65 -25.78 -13.29
C LYS A 263 16.38 -25.89 -14.14
N PRO A 264 15.31 -26.60 -13.72
CA PRO A 264 14.13 -26.75 -14.55
C PRO A 264 13.35 -25.43 -14.70
N ILE A 265 13.40 -24.52 -13.72
CA ILE A 265 12.76 -23.20 -13.81
C ILE A 265 13.50 -22.33 -14.84
N ARG A 266 14.84 -22.36 -14.89
CA ARG A 266 15.63 -21.65 -15.90
C ARG A 266 15.29 -22.10 -17.32
N SER A 267 15.12 -23.41 -17.52
CA SER A 267 14.71 -23.96 -18.83
C SER A 267 13.31 -23.48 -19.23
N GLN A 268 12.37 -23.43 -18.29
CA GLN A 268 11.02 -22.90 -18.54
C GLN A 268 11.02 -21.41 -18.89
N LEU A 269 11.82 -20.60 -18.17
CA LEU A 269 11.97 -19.17 -18.48
C LEU A 269 12.53 -18.97 -19.91
N HIS A 270 13.55 -19.75 -20.29
CA HIS A 270 14.11 -19.69 -21.64
C HIS A 270 13.09 -20.06 -22.71
N SER A 271 12.36 -21.16 -22.51
CA SER A 271 11.31 -21.60 -23.44
C SER A 271 10.18 -20.57 -23.58
N TRP A 272 9.77 -19.97 -22.46
CA TRP A 272 8.80 -18.88 -22.46
C TRP A 272 9.33 -17.69 -23.27
N ARG A 273 10.60 -17.32 -23.08
CA ARG A 273 11.22 -16.19 -23.77
C ARG A 273 11.25 -16.37 -25.29
N GLU A 274 11.70 -17.52 -25.76
CA GLU A 274 11.68 -17.84 -27.21
C GLU A 274 10.26 -17.76 -27.80
N SER A 275 9.26 -18.24 -27.05
CA SER A 275 7.87 -18.19 -27.48
C SER A 275 7.33 -16.76 -27.51
N PHE A 276 7.70 -15.92 -26.54
CA PHE A 276 7.27 -14.52 -26.45
C PHE A 276 7.94 -13.64 -27.52
N GLU A 277 9.21 -13.88 -27.85
CA GLU A 277 9.90 -13.12 -28.91
C GLU A 277 9.24 -13.34 -30.27
N ARG A 278 8.90 -14.60 -30.61
CA ARG A 278 8.14 -14.91 -31.83
C ARG A 278 6.81 -14.17 -31.88
N PHE A 279 6.10 -14.12 -30.75
CA PHE A 279 4.86 -13.36 -30.62
C PHE A 279 5.06 -11.86 -30.82
N SER A 280 6.03 -11.27 -30.10
CA SER A 280 6.32 -9.83 -30.13
C SER A 280 6.70 -9.36 -31.53
N THR A 281 7.57 -10.10 -32.24
CA THR A 281 7.94 -9.78 -33.62
C THR A 281 6.76 -9.83 -34.58
N LEU A 282 5.86 -10.82 -34.42
CA LEU A 282 4.64 -10.88 -35.22
C LEU A 282 3.75 -9.67 -34.95
N GLN A 283 3.53 -9.29 -33.69
CA GLN A 283 2.71 -8.13 -33.34
C GLN A 283 3.28 -6.81 -33.87
N GLN A 284 4.59 -6.59 -33.78
CA GLN A 284 5.24 -5.39 -34.31
C GLN A 284 5.00 -5.22 -35.82
N ASN A 285 5.00 -6.32 -36.57
CA ASN A 285 4.69 -6.30 -38.00
C ASN A 285 3.22 -5.93 -38.29
N PHE A 286 2.28 -6.30 -37.41
CA PHE A 286 0.86 -5.92 -37.54
C PHE A 286 0.57 -4.50 -37.04
N SER A 287 1.23 -4.05 -35.97
CA SER A 287 1.04 -2.72 -35.35
C SER A 287 1.66 -1.56 -36.13
N ALA A 288 2.29 -1.82 -37.28
CA ALA A 288 2.75 -0.79 -38.22
C ALA A 288 1.59 0.07 -38.79
N SER A 289 0.32 -0.32 -38.57
CA SER A 289 -0.83 0.54 -38.82
C SER A 289 -0.91 1.67 -37.78
N ARG A 290 -0.85 2.92 -38.22
CA ARG A 290 -1.00 4.12 -37.37
C ARG A 290 -2.26 4.02 -36.50
N GLY A 291 -2.13 3.97 -35.17
CA GLY A 291 -3.26 4.21 -34.24
C GLY A 291 -3.46 3.20 -33.09
N GLN A 292 -2.64 2.15 -32.95
CA GLN A 292 -2.77 1.19 -31.84
C GLN A 292 -1.68 1.40 -30.78
N LEU A 293 -2.09 1.45 -29.51
CA LEU A 293 -1.16 1.50 -28.38
C LEU A 293 -0.66 0.08 -28.09
N ASP A 294 0.66 -0.10 -28.07
CA ASP A 294 1.29 -1.39 -27.78
C ASP A 294 1.63 -1.51 -26.29
N GLY A 295 0.89 -2.36 -25.59
CA GLY A 295 1.08 -2.72 -24.19
C GLY A 295 1.88 -4.00 -24.00
N ASN A 296 2.32 -4.68 -25.07
CA ASN A 296 3.08 -5.92 -24.95
C ASN A 296 4.45 -5.73 -24.30
N ILE A 297 4.98 -4.51 -24.33
CA ILE A 297 6.23 -4.16 -23.64
C ILE A 297 6.15 -4.45 -22.14
N SER A 298 4.97 -4.38 -21.52
CA SER A 298 4.79 -4.69 -20.10
C SER A 298 5.17 -6.14 -19.76
N LEU A 299 4.89 -7.10 -20.64
CA LEU A 299 5.36 -8.49 -20.50
C LEU A 299 6.85 -8.63 -20.77
N GLY A 300 7.37 -7.85 -21.71
CA GLY A 300 8.81 -7.73 -21.94
C GLY A 300 9.55 -7.30 -20.67
N LEU A 301 8.98 -6.42 -19.86
CA LEU A 301 9.53 -6.02 -18.56
C LEU A 301 9.24 -7.02 -17.43
N ALA A 302 8.11 -7.74 -17.49
CA ALA A 302 7.77 -8.75 -16.49
C ALA A 302 8.77 -9.92 -16.48
N TYR A 303 9.26 -10.35 -17.64
CA TYR A 303 10.18 -11.49 -17.77
C TYR A 303 11.53 -11.31 -17.03
N PRO A 304 12.28 -10.20 -17.23
CA PRO A 304 13.50 -9.96 -16.48
C PRO A 304 13.21 -9.87 -14.97
N VAL A 305 12.06 -9.32 -14.55
CA VAL A 305 11.68 -9.25 -13.13
C VAL A 305 11.46 -10.63 -12.51
N VAL A 306 10.78 -11.54 -13.21
CA VAL A 306 10.63 -12.94 -12.77
C VAL A 306 11.98 -13.65 -12.71
N THR A 307 12.85 -13.38 -13.68
CA THR A 307 14.21 -13.93 -13.72
C THR A 307 15.07 -13.39 -12.57
N MET A 308 14.95 -12.09 -12.24
CA MET A 308 15.60 -11.47 -11.08
C MET A 308 15.14 -12.09 -9.76
N LEU A 309 13.88 -12.51 -9.63
CA LEU A 309 13.39 -13.23 -8.45
C LEU A 309 14.08 -14.60 -8.30
N LEU A 310 14.28 -15.33 -9.40
CA LEU A 310 15.05 -16.57 -9.38
C LEU A 310 16.50 -16.31 -8.97
N PHE A 311 17.16 -15.29 -9.52
CA PHE A 311 18.52 -14.92 -9.12
C PHE A 311 18.59 -14.43 -7.67
N ARG A 312 17.55 -13.75 -7.17
CA ARG A 312 17.44 -13.38 -5.76
C ARG A 312 17.41 -14.62 -4.85
N ALA A 313 16.72 -15.68 -5.26
CA ALA A 313 16.74 -16.95 -4.55
C ALA A 313 18.13 -17.61 -4.62
N LEU A 314 18.76 -17.64 -5.80
CA LEU A 314 20.10 -18.21 -6.01
C LEU A 314 21.20 -17.49 -5.22
N MET A 315 21.08 -16.18 -5.02
CA MET A 315 22.05 -15.40 -4.23
C MET A 315 21.90 -15.61 -2.72
N ARG A 316 20.71 -15.96 -2.23
CA ARG A 316 20.45 -16.12 -0.78
C ARG A 316 21.43 -17.07 -0.07
N PRO A 317 21.72 -18.30 -0.57
CA PRO A 317 22.70 -19.19 0.06
C PRO A 317 24.16 -18.74 -0.05
N LEU A 318 24.47 -17.76 -0.90
CA LEU A 318 25.81 -17.15 -0.97
C LEU A 318 26.02 -16.10 0.12
N GLU A 319 24.93 -15.50 0.61
CA GLU A 319 24.95 -14.42 1.60
C GLU A 319 24.84 -14.95 3.04
N THR A 320 24.50 -16.22 3.25
CA THR A 320 24.36 -16.82 4.58
C THR A 320 25.72 -17.31 5.12
N SER A 321 26.02 -17.00 6.39
CA SER A 321 27.35 -17.24 6.99
C SER A 321 27.58 -18.66 7.54
N LYS A 322 26.53 -19.48 7.67
CA LYS A 322 26.61 -20.81 8.30
C LYS A 322 26.94 -21.89 7.28
N GLY A 323 27.98 -22.69 7.48
CA GLY A 323 28.34 -23.80 6.59
C GLY A 323 29.65 -24.47 6.97
N SER A 324 29.87 -25.68 6.43
CA SER A 324 31.13 -26.41 6.49
C SER A 324 32.22 -25.72 5.64
N ALA A 325 33.49 -26.13 5.77
CA ALA A 325 34.57 -25.63 4.92
C ALA A 325 34.33 -25.90 3.42
N GLU A 326 33.71 -27.03 3.09
CA GLU A 326 33.32 -27.38 1.72
C GLU A 326 32.26 -26.42 1.18
N ASP A 327 31.27 -26.05 2.01
CA ASP A 327 30.24 -25.07 1.62
C ASP A 327 30.84 -23.68 1.36
N MET A 328 31.89 -23.30 2.10
CA MET A 328 32.59 -22.03 1.85
C MET A 328 33.29 -22.02 0.49
N ILE A 329 33.97 -23.12 0.12
CA ILE A 329 34.63 -23.26 -1.18
C ILE A 329 33.59 -23.24 -2.31
N LEU A 330 32.49 -23.98 -2.17
CA LEU A 330 31.40 -23.99 -3.16
C LEU A 330 30.76 -22.61 -3.34
N ARG A 331 30.59 -21.85 -2.25
CA ARG A 331 30.05 -20.48 -2.30
C ARG A 331 30.96 -19.57 -3.10
N GLU A 332 32.26 -19.60 -2.82
CA GLU A 332 33.24 -18.76 -3.50
C GLU A 332 33.33 -19.12 -5.00
N SER A 333 33.37 -20.41 -5.34
CA SER A 333 33.42 -20.85 -6.74
C SER A 333 32.15 -20.53 -7.53
N SER A 334 30.98 -20.51 -6.88
CA SER A 334 29.68 -20.29 -7.54
C SER A 334 29.26 -18.82 -7.61
N ARG A 335 29.84 -17.97 -6.75
CA ARG A 335 29.44 -16.57 -6.58
C ARG A 335 29.50 -15.78 -7.88
N ASP A 336 30.63 -15.82 -8.57
CA ASP A 336 30.86 -15.00 -9.75
C ASP A 336 29.88 -15.35 -10.87
N SER A 337 29.65 -16.65 -11.11
CA SER A 337 28.72 -17.10 -12.16
C SER A 337 27.27 -16.67 -11.90
N ILE A 338 26.82 -16.70 -10.63
CA ILE A 338 25.46 -16.26 -10.26
C ILE A 338 25.32 -14.75 -10.40
N ARG A 339 26.34 -14.01 -9.97
CA ARG A 339 26.32 -12.54 -10.03
C ARG A 339 26.39 -12.04 -11.47
N VAL A 340 27.18 -12.68 -12.33
CA VAL A 340 27.17 -12.40 -13.78
C VAL A 340 25.78 -12.62 -14.38
N GLY A 341 25.10 -13.71 -14.01
CA GLY A 341 23.73 -13.95 -14.43
C GLY A 341 22.73 -12.91 -13.91
N ALA A 342 22.88 -12.49 -12.65
CA ALA A 342 22.07 -11.43 -12.05
C ALA A 342 22.29 -10.06 -12.69
N GLU A 343 23.55 -9.71 -13.00
CA GLU A 343 23.94 -8.49 -13.72
C GLU A 343 23.35 -8.50 -15.14
N ALA A 344 23.37 -9.65 -15.83
CA ALA A 344 22.75 -9.79 -17.15
C ALA A 344 21.25 -9.46 -17.15
N CYS A 345 20.50 -9.87 -16.13
CA CYS A 345 19.09 -9.49 -15.98
C CYS A 345 18.90 -7.97 -15.79
N CYS A 346 19.82 -7.32 -15.07
CA CYS A 346 19.82 -5.86 -14.89
C CYS A 346 20.10 -5.14 -16.22
N VAL A 347 21.10 -5.60 -16.98
CA VAL A 347 21.41 -5.07 -18.31
C VAL A 347 20.18 -5.19 -19.23
N GLU A 348 19.54 -6.35 -19.22
CA GLU A 348 18.39 -6.64 -20.05
C GLU A 348 17.22 -5.69 -19.78
N ILE A 349 16.83 -5.51 -18.52
CA ILE A 349 15.69 -4.63 -18.19
C ILE A 349 16.01 -3.15 -18.46
N VAL A 350 17.28 -2.73 -18.27
CA VAL A 350 17.73 -1.37 -18.61
C VAL A 350 17.60 -1.13 -20.11
N ASN A 351 18.05 -2.08 -20.93
CA ASN A 351 17.93 -1.97 -22.38
C ASN A 351 16.45 -1.96 -22.82
N CYS A 352 15.58 -2.76 -22.19
CA CYS A 352 14.15 -2.75 -22.50
C CYS A 352 13.49 -1.40 -22.21
N ILE A 353 13.83 -0.76 -21.07
CA ILE A 353 13.23 0.53 -20.71
C ILE A 353 13.75 1.68 -21.56
N GLU A 354 15.01 1.65 -21.98
CA GLU A 354 15.58 2.67 -22.85
C GLU A 354 14.98 2.65 -24.27
N LEU A 355 14.43 1.51 -24.71
CA LEU A 355 13.85 1.32 -26.04
C LEU A 355 12.33 1.52 -26.10
N ILE A 356 11.68 1.77 -24.96
CA ILE A 356 10.23 1.91 -24.90
C ILE A 356 9.76 3.14 -25.69
N GLN A 357 8.74 2.95 -26.51
CA GLN A 357 8.16 4.04 -27.29
C GLN A 357 7.24 4.90 -26.41
N PRO A 358 7.17 6.23 -26.63
CA PRO A 358 6.27 7.11 -25.89
C PRO A 358 4.80 6.65 -25.87
N SER A 359 4.33 6.05 -26.96
CA SER A 359 2.96 5.54 -27.08
C SER A 359 2.66 4.37 -26.15
N ALA A 360 3.65 3.55 -25.81
CA ALA A 360 3.47 2.38 -24.95
C ALA A 360 3.12 2.77 -23.50
N TRP A 361 3.53 3.96 -23.06
CA TRP A 361 3.18 4.50 -21.75
C TRP A 361 1.70 4.79 -21.57
N ASN A 362 0.99 5.00 -22.67
CA ASN A 362 -0.44 5.23 -22.65
C ASN A 362 -1.25 3.94 -22.92
N ALA A 363 -0.59 2.81 -23.18
CA ALA A 363 -1.26 1.53 -23.30
C ALA A 363 -1.82 1.07 -21.95
N PHE A 364 -2.60 -0.02 -21.94
CA PHE A 364 -3.01 -0.64 -20.69
C PHE A 364 -1.83 -1.32 -19.99
N TRP A 365 -1.67 -1.02 -18.70
CA TRP A 365 -0.72 -1.68 -17.81
C TRP A 365 -1.49 -2.30 -16.65
N HIS A 366 -1.18 -3.56 -16.33
CA HIS A 366 -1.77 -4.19 -15.15
C HIS A 366 -1.37 -3.46 -13.87
N LYS A 367 -2.23 -3.56 -12.85
CA LYS A 367 -2.01 -2.90 -11.56
C LYS A 367 -0.67 -3.19 -10.89
N PHE A 368 -0.15 -4.41 -11.05
CA PHE A 368 1.10 -4.83 -10.44
C PHE A 368 2.35 -4.31 -11.19
N SER A 369 2.19 -3.68 -12.35
CA SER A 369 3.30 -3.22 -13.20
C SER A 369 4.26 -2.19 -12.57
N PRO A 370 3.85 -1.31 -11.63
CA PRO A 370 4.82 -0.45 -10.92
C PRO A 370 5.95 -1.25 -10.23
N ASN A 371 5.68 -2.51 -9.87
CA ASN A 371 6.70 -3.38 -9.29
C ASN A 371 7.76 -3.83 -10.31
N PHE A 372 7.49 -3.72 -11.61
CA PHE A 372 8.50 -3.93 -12.66
C PHE A 372 9.57 -2.85 -12.66
N PHE A 373 9.36 -1.75 -11.93
CA PHE A 373 10.37 -0.72 -11.70
C PHE A 373 10.93 -0.80 -10.28
N ALA A 374 10.05 -1.00 -9.31
CA ALA A 374 10.40 -1.04 -7.90
C ALA A 374 11.27 -2.24 -7.50
N MET A 375 11.09 -3.41 -8.12
CA MET A 375 11.89 -4.60 -7.84
C MET A 375 13.30 -4.51 -8.44
N PRO A 376 13.49 -4.13 -9.72
CA PRO A 376 14.83 -3.92 -10.29
C PRO A 376 15.66 -2.88 -9.56
N SER A 377 15.08 -1.73 -9.18
CA SER A 377 15.81 -0.71 -8.40
C SER A 377 16.43 -1.30 -7.12
N SER A 378 15.65 -2.03 -6.33
CA SER A 378 16.15 -2.69 -5.12
C SER A 378 17.11 -3.84 -5.41
N PHE A 379 16.92 -4.55 -6.51
CA PHE A 379 17.80 -5.65 -6.92
C PHE A 379 19.18 -5.13 -7.36
N MET A 380 19.24 -4.06 -8.16
CA MET A 380 20.47 -3.39 -8.57
C MET A 380 21.23 -2.81 -7.37
N MET A 381 20.52 -2.16 -6.44
CA MET A 381 21.13 -1.66 -5.21
C MET A 381 21.70 -2.79 -4.35
N ARG A 382 20.99 -3.92 -4.24
CA ARG A 382 21.50 -5.12 -3.55
C ARG A 382 22.76 -5.64 -4.22
N LEU A 383 22.80 -5.74 -5.55
CA LEU A 383 24.02 -6.13 -6.27
C LEU A 383 25.15 -5.18 -5.95
N LEU A 384 24.95 -3.86 -6.08
CA LEU A 384 25.97 -2.85 -5.79
C LEU A 384 26.53 -2.94 -4.37
N VAL A 385 25.67 -3.05 -3.36
CA VAL A 385 26.08 -3.09 -1.93
C VAL A 385 26.84 -4.37 -1.60
N THR A 386 26.53 -5.47 -2.29
CA THR A 386 27.16 -6.78 -2.08
C THR A 386 28.32 -7.06 -3.03
N SER A 387 28.73 -6.09 -3.88
CA SER A 387 29.86 -6.25 -4.79
C SER A 387 31.19 -6.31 -4.04
N ASN A 388 32.06 -7.23 -4.45
CA ASN A 388 33.38 -7.40 -3.83
C ASN A 388 34.54 -6.85 -4.67
N SER A 389 34.30 -6.56 -5.96
CA SER A 389 35.34 -6.08 -6.86
C SER A 389 35.10 -4.64 -7.30
N PRO A 390 36.14 -3.80 -7.40
CA PRO A 390 36.01 -2.44 -7.91
C PRO A 390 35.42 -2.37 -9.33
N SER A 391 35.73 -3.34 -10.19
CA SER A 391 35.22 -3.39 -11.55
C SER A 391 33.71 -3.64 -11.61
N GLU A 392 33.19 -4.51 -10.73
CA GLU A 392 31.76 -4.77 -10.60
C GLU A 392 31.01 -3.56 -10.05
N ILE A 393 31.57 -2.88 -9.04
CA ILE A 393 31.00 -1.62 -8.52
C ILE A 393 30.86 -0.60 -9.66
N GLN A 394 31.87 -0.46 -10.50
CA GLN A 394 31.83 0.47 -11.64
C GLN A 394 30.74 0.10 -12.66
N ARG A 395 30.64 -1.18 -13.05
CA ARG A 395 29.59 -1.64 -13.97
C ARG A 395 28.19 -1.43 -13.39
N MET A 396 27.99 -1.77 -12.12
CA MET A 396 26.71 -1.58 -11.45
C MET A 396 26.31 -0.12 -11.31
N ASN A 397 27.25 0.78 -10.97
CA ASN A 397 26.96 2.21 -10.92
C ASN A 397 26.52 2.75 -12.29
N ASN A 398 27.21 2.36 -13.37
CA ASN A 398 26.81 2.75 -14.73
C ASN A 398 25.39 2.25 -15.07
N LEU A 399 25.06 1.00 -14.74
CA LEU A 399 23.71 0.47 -14.93
C LEU A 399 22.66 1.21 -14.12
N ILE A 400 22.95 1.53 -12.85
CA ILE A 400 22.07 2.30 -11.97
C ILE A 400 21.83 3.71 -12.51
N ASP A 401 22.87 4.36 -13.04
CA ASP A 401 22.76 5.70 -13.61
C ASP A 401 21.91 5.71 -14.88
N ARG A 402 22.12 4.72 -15.77
CA ARG A 402 21.27 4.49 -16.95
C ARG A 402 19.82 4.21 -16.57
N TRP A 403 19.60 3.31 -15.61
CA TRP A 403 18.27 2.98 -15.09
C TRP A 403 17.56 4.20 -14.49
N ARG A 404 18.27 4.97 -13.65
CA ARG A 404 17.77 6.22 -13.05
C ARG A 404 17.40 7.24 -14.11
N TRP A 405 18.27 7.42 -15.11
CA TRP A 405 18.01 8.35 -16.20
C TRP A 405 16.79 7.93 -17.01
N ALA A 406 16.71 6.67 -17.43
CA ALA A 406 15.58 6.15 -18.19
C ALA A 406 14.24 6.29 -17.44
N MET A 407 14.24 6.08 -16.12
CA MET A 407 13.04 6.30 -15.30
C MET A 407 12.68 7.79 -15.12
N ARG A 408 13.65 8.70 -15.12
CA ARG A 408 13.38 10.15 -15.01
C ARG A 408 12.90 10.75 -16.32
N THR A 409 13.33 10.21 -17.46
CA THR A 409 12.96 10.68 -18.79
C THR A 409 11.72 9.96 -19.36
N GLY A 410 11.31 8.85 -18.76
CA GLY A 410 10.24 7.99 -19.27
C GLY A 410 8.81 8.54 -19.11
N GLY A 411 8.09 8.60 -20.24
CA GLY A 411 6.63 8.42 -20.31
C GLY A 411 5.70 9.51 -19.78
N GLY A 412 6.20 10.70 -19.48
CA GLY A 412 5.36 11.83 -19.02
C GLY A 412 4.57 11.50 -17.75
N ASN A 413 3.34 11.98 -17.61
CA ASN A 413 2.52 11.74 -16.40
C ASN A 413 2.23 10.26 -16.15
N ALA A 414 1.94 9.48 -17.19
CA ALA A 414 1.63 8.05 -17.07
C ALA A 414 2.86 7.23 -16.65
N GLY A 415 4.01 7.46 -17.31
CA GLY A 415 5.28 6.85 -16.93
C GLY A 415 5.74 7.24 -15.53
N ASN A 416 5.65 8.53 -15.18
CA ASN A 416 6.03 9.06 -13.87
C ASN A 416 5.28 8.36 -12.73
N ALA A 417 3.97 8.15 -12.86
CA ALA A 417 3.18 7.45 -11.85
C ALA A 417 3.63 6.00 -11.63
N MET A 418 3.97 5.27 -12.69
CA MET A 418 4.46 3.88 -12.59
C MET A 418 5.87 3.77 -12.01
N MET A 419 6.74 4.73 -12.32
CA MET A 419 8.15 4.72 -11.92
C MET A 419 8.40 5.35 -10.55
N SER A 420 7.47 6.14 -10.02
CA SER A 420 7.62 6.89 -8.76
C SER A 420 8.14 6.02 -7.60
N LEU A 421 7.56 4.84 -7.40
CA LEU A 421 8.01 3.91 -6.36
C LEU A 421 9.42 3.34 -6.65
N GLY A 422 9.75 3.10 -7.92
CA GLY A 422 11.06 2.61 -8.33
C GLY A 422 12.16 3.64 -8.17
N LEU A 423 11.87 4.91 -8.46
CA LEU A 423 12.77 6.04 -8.20
C LEU A 423 12.95 6.27 -6.70
N LEU A 424 11.87 6.23 -5.91
CA LEU A 424 11.95 6.36 -4.45
C LEU A 424 12.89 5.31 -3.83
N ARG A 425 12.82 4.06 -4.29
CA ARG A 425 13.70 2.97 -3.84
C ARG A 425 15.15 3.06 -4.33
N LEU A 426 15.40 3.86 -5.37
CA LEU A 426 16.73 4.05 -5.95
C LEU A 426 17.43 5.29 -5.39
N ASP A 427 16.66 6.35 -5.14
CA ASP A 427 17.13 7.65 -4.66
C ASP A 427 17.10 7.76 -3.12
N SER A 428 16.56 6.75 -2.43
CA SER A 428 16.79 6.56 -0.99
C SER A 428 18.30 6.40 -0.73
N ASP A 429 18.91 7.49 -0.25
CA ASP A 429 20.36 7.62 -0.06
C ASP A 429 20.88 6.56 0.93
N PRO A 430 21.82 5.68 0.53
CA PRO A 430 22.48 4.74 1.44
C PRO A 430 23.24 5.40 2.59
N LYS A 431 23.46 6.73 2.53
CA LYS A 431 24.15 7.54 3.54
C LYS A 431 23.22 8.42 4.37
N ALA A 432 21.94 8.51 4.05
CA ALA A 432 20.99 9.25 4.86
C ALA A 432 20.53 8.36 6.01
N ASP A 433 20.78 8.79 7.25
CA ASP A 433 20.34 8.18 8.51
C ASP A 433 18.80 8.30 8.71
N ARG A 434 18.02 8.16 7.63
CA ARG A 434 16.58 7.95 7.69
C ARG A 434 16.33 6.45 7.65
N PRO A 435 15.46 5.89 8.50
CA PRO A 435 15.04 4.50 8.38
C PRO A 435 14.21 4.35 7.10
N THR A 436 14.89 4.22 5.96
CA THR A 436 14.22 3.87 4.72
C THR A 436 13.98 2.38 4.79
N PHE A 437 12.81 2.01 5.32
CA PHE A 437 12.36 0.63 5.35
C PHE A 437 12.30 0.11 3.91
N PHE A 438 13.31 -0.66 3.49
CA PHE A 438 13.26 -1.47 2.28
C PHE A 438 12.26 -2.61 2.52
N TYR A 439 10.97 -2.31 2.52
CA TYR A 439 9.93 -3.32 2.50
C TYR A 439 9.83 -3.84 1.06
N ILE A 440 10.58 -4.89 0.78
CA ILE A 440 10.09 -5.93 -0.12
C ILE A 440 9.62 -7.04 0.82
N PRO A 441 8.34 -7.03 1.21
CA PRO A 441 7.77 -8.23 1.76
C PRO A 441 7.82 -9.24 0.62
N ILE A 442 8.74 -10.18 0.68
CA ILE A 442 8.56 -11.49 0.09
C ILE A 442 8.92 -12.40 1.25
N LEU A 443 7.90 -12.95 1.92
CA LEU A 443 7.88 -14.01 2.97
C LEU A 443 9.23 -14.62 3.41
N THR A 444 10.17 -13.79 3.82
CA THR A 444 11.42 -14.21 4.45
C THR A 444 11.66 -13.20 5.55
N GLY A 445 11.58 -13.64 6.80
CA GLY A 445 11.92 -12.87 8.00
C GLY A 445 13.41 -12.52 8.08
N ILE A 446 13.99 -12.02 7.00
CA ILE A 446 15.34 -11.47 6.97
C ILE A 446 15.21 -9.95 6.82
N ARG A 447 15.16 -9.27 7.97
CA ARG A 447 15.47 -7.83 8.04
C ARG A 447 16.96 -7.70 7.74
N TRP A 448 17.31 -7.09 6.61
CA TRP A 448 18.69 -6.69 6.36
C TRP A 448 18.89 -5.28 6.93
N LYS A 449 19.54 -5.16 8.10
CA LYS A 449 20.25 -3.92 8.47
C LYS A 449 21.56 -3.95 7.68
N VAL A 450 21.74 -3.02 6.74
CA VAL A 450 23.01 -2.84 6.04
C VAL A 450 23.94 -2.06 6.97
N TRP A 451 24.97 -2.71 7.51
CA TRP A 451 26.08 -2.05 8.21
C TRP A 451 27.37 -2.23 7.41
N ARG A 452 28.10 -1.13 7.21
CA ARG A 452 29.52 -1.17 6.86
C ARG A 452 30.35 -0.94 8.12
N SER A 453 30.86 -2.01 8.71
CA SER A 453 32.23 -2.12 9.23
C SER A 453 32.40 -3.50 9.88
N GLY A 454 33.52 -4.16 9.63
CA GLY A 454 33.73 -5.53 10.02
C GLY A 454 33.93 -5.70 11.53
N VAL A 455 32.93 -6.24 12.22
CA VAL A 455 33.08 -7.04 13.44
C VAL A 455 32.03 -8.14 13.41
N LYS A 456 32.46 -9.41 13.48
CA LYS A 456 31.57 -10.58 13.55
C LYS A 456 31.04 -10.71 14.99
N HIS A 457 29.73 -10.59 15.18
CA HIS A 457 29.05 -11.18 16.33
C HIS A 457 27.90 -12.06 15.85
N GLU A 458 27.86 -13.30 16.35
CA GLU A 458 26.88 -14.33 16.00
C GLU A 458 25.50 -13.98 16.58
N ILE A 459 24.44 -14.18 15.79
CA ILE A 459 23.06 -14.13 16.27
C ILE A 459 22.31 -15.39 15.83
N THR A 460 21.71 -16.07 16.80
CA THR A 460 20.82 -17.23 16.67
C THR A 460 19.44 -16.84 16.11
N PRO A 461 18.78 -17.69 15.29
CA PRO A 461 17.52 -17.33 14.62
C PRO A 461 16.30 -17.69 15.49
N ALA A 462 15.46 -16.71 15.83
CA ALA A 462 14.17 -16.96 16.47
C ALA A 462 13.05 -17.04 15.41
N LEU A 463 12.34 -18.18 15.39
CA LEU A 463 11.05 -18.37 14.73
C LEU A 463 9.94 -17.71 15.58
N GLY A 464 8.91 -17.20 14.91
CA GLY A 464 7.71 -16.68 15.56
C GLY A 464 7.00 -17.71 16.44
N MET A 465 6.94 -17.40 17.73
CA MET A 465 5.79 -17.64 18.60
C MET A 465 5.24 -16.27 18.98
N VAL A 466 3.94 -16.18 19.25
CA VAL A 466 3.37 -15.10 20.05
C VAL A 466 4.02 -15.24 21.42
N GLU A 467 5.11 -14.50 21.66
CA GLU A 467 5.76 -14.46 22.97
C GLU A 467 4.82 -13.71 23.92
N TYR A 468 4.32 -14.43 24.92
CA TYR A 468 4.06 -13.87 26.23
C TYR A 468 5.30 -13.06 26.61
N LEU A 469 5.20 -11.73 26.61
CA LEU A 469 6.26 -10.88 27.11
C LEU A 469 6.44 -11.19 28.59
N ALA A 470 7.55 -11.84 28.92
CA ALA A 470 8.06 -11.80 30.29
C ALA A 470 8.17 -10.31 30.69
N PRO A 471 7.79 -9.93 31.93
CA PRO A 471 7.91 -8.54 32.36
C PRO A 471 9.35 -8.07 32.14
N PRO A 472 9.56 -6.88 31.55
CA PRO A 472 10.90 -6.41 31.19
C PRO A 472 11.77 -6.27 32.45
N VAL A 473 12.93 -6.91 32.43
CA VAL A 473 13.97 -6.80 33.47
C VAL A 473 14.64 -5.43 33.31
N LEU A 474 14.70 -4.66 34.41
CA LEU A 474 15.17 -3.28 34.48
C LEU A 474 16.54 -3.04 33.83
N GLY A 475 16.53 -2.17 32.80
CA GLY A 475 17.66 -1.44 32.22
C GLY A 475 17.13 -0.34 31.29
N SER A 476 17.00 0.88 31.83
CA SER A 476 16.68 2.18 31.17
C SER A 476 15.47 2.30 30.21
N ASP A 477 14.34 1.63 30.47
CA ASP A 477 13.05 1.94 29.83
C ASP A 477 12.21 2.88 30.73
N PHE A 478 11.56 3.89 30.14
CA PHE A 478 10.66 4.79 30.85
C PHE A 478 9.23 4.25 30.84
N VAL A 479 8.71 3.93 32.03
CA VAL A 479 7.31 3.51 32.20
C VAL A 479 6.52 4.65 32.84
N ILE A 480 5.58 5.21 32.09
CA ILE A 480 4.76 6.36 32.47
C ILE A 480 3.38 5.86 32.87
N ARG A 481 2.92 6.28 34.06
CA ARG A 481 1.57 5.99 34.53
C ARG A 481 0.61 7.09 34.07
N ILE A 482 -0.62 6.69 33.73
CA ILE A 482 -1.65 7.64 33.36
C ILE A 482 -2.19 8.36 34.60
N GLU A 483 -2.41 9.67 34.45
CA GLU A 483 -3.06 10.51 35.44
C GLU A 483 -4.37 11.13 34.91
N PRO A 484 -5.27 11.60 35.78
CA PRO A 484 -6.41 12.38 35.34
C PRO A 484 -6.00 13.73 34.72
N LEU A 485 -6.62 14.10 33.60
CA LEU A 485 -6.45 15.44 33.03
C LEU A 485 -7.15 16.49 33.91
N THR A 486 -6.37 17.41 34.49
CA THR A 486 -6.88 18.57 35.24
C THR A 486 -6.21 19.86 34.76
N ALA A 487 -6.86 21.00 34.99
CA ALA A 487 -6.27 22.30 34.64
C ALA A 487 -4.93 22.55 35.34
N ALA A 488 -4.78 22.11 36.60
CA ALA A 488 -3.55 22.28 37.37
C ALA A 488 -2.43 21.33 36.88
N SER A 489 -2.74 20.06 36.63
CA SER A 489 -1.74 19.07 36.21
C SER A 489 -1.20 19.30 34.80
N PHE A 490 -1.96 19.98 33.94
CA PHE A 490 -1.59 20.27 32.56
C PHE A 490 -1.00 21.69 32.33
N ALA A 491 -1.05 22.57 33.34
CA ALA A 491 -0.73 24.00 33.20
C ALA A 491 0.68 24.30 32.63
N SER A 492 1.65 23.42 32.85
CA SER A 492 3.02 23.57 32.34
C SER A 492 3.18 23.26 30.85
N PHE A 493 2.20 22.56 30.25
CA PHE A 493 2.23 22.10 28.85
C PHE A 493 1.24 22.88 27.97
N GLY A 494 0.35 23.65 28.59
CA GLY A 494 -0.70 24.38 27.90
C GLY A 494 -1.94 24.54 28.76
N THR A 495 -3.11 24.48 28.12
CA THR A 495 -4.41 24.66 28.80
C THR A 495 -5.29 23.43 28.60
N ALA A 496 -5.75 22.83 29.70
CA ALA A 496 -6.80 21.83 29.66
C ALA A 496 -8.16 22.52 29.71
N ILE A 497 -8.93 22.42 28.64
CA ILE A 497 -10.27 22.98 28.51
C ILE A 497 -11.26 21.98 29.10
N ILE A 498 -11.77 22.29 30.28
CA ILE A 498 -12.67 21.43 31.04
C ILE A 498 -13.97 22.21 31.31
N PRO A 499 -15.16 21.60 31.09
CA PRO A 499 -16.42 22.20 31.45
C PRO A 499 -16.48 22.48 32.96
N PRO A 500 -17.10 23.59 33.40
CA PRO A 500 -17.29 23.82 34.82
C PRO A 500 -18.19 22.74 35.43
N THR A 501 -17.85 22.29 36.63
CA THR A 501 -18.73 21.38 37.38
C THR A 501 -19.89 22.20 37.94
N LEU A 502 -21.07 22.09 37.34
CA LEU A 502 -22.28 22.75 37.81
C LEU A 502 -23.07 21.79 38.70
N PRO A 503 -23.49 22.21 39.92
CA PRO A 503 -24.47 21.44 40.70
C PRO A 503 -25.73 21.20 39.87
N ALA A 504 -26.37 20.04 40.02
CA ALA A 504 -27.59 19.70 39.26
C ALA A 504 -28.75 20.70 39.43
N ALA A 505 -28.71 21.53 40.48
CA ALA A 505 -29.69 22.57 40.81
C ALA A 505 -29.24 24.02 40.46
N CYS A 506 -28.14 24.19 39.71
CA CYS A 506 -27.58 25.51 39.42
C CYS A 506 -28.46 26.27 38.41
N ASP A 507 -28.98 27.43 38.81
CA ASP A 507 -29.71 28.37 37.95
C ASP A 507 -28.74 29.35 37.25
N ILE A 508 -29.03 29.75 36.01
CA ILE A 508 -28.21 30.68 35.21
C ILE A 508 -27.96 32.01 35.94
N SER A 509 -28.87 32.41 36.83
CA SER A 509 -28.73 33.57 37.71
C SER A 509 -27.48 33.53 38.59
N GLN A 510 -26.92 32.36 38.85
CA GLN A 510 -25.72 32.11 39.66
C GLN A 510 -24.41 32.03 38.84
N ALA A 511 -24.41 32.45 37.56
CA ALA A 511 -23.23 32.38 36.69
C ALA A 511 -21.97 33.05 37.26
N LYS A 512 -22.12 34.05 38.15
CA LYS A 512 -21.00 34.75 38.80
C LYS A 512 -20.32 33.95 39.92
N THR A 513 -20.97 32.89 40.42
CA THR A 513 -20.45 32.05 41.51
C THR A 513 -19.89 30.72 41.00
N ILE A 514 -19.88 30.49 39.68
CA ILE A 514 -19.28 29.29 39.08
C ILE A 514 -17.76 29.32 39.34
N PRO A 515 -17.19 28.27 39.94
CA PRO A 515 -15.74 28.17 40.10
C PRO A 515 -15.04 28.23 38.74
N ASN A 516 -14.15 29.19 38.57
CA ASN A 516 -13.28 29.24 37.40
C ASN A 516 -12.25 28.12 37.53
N HIS A 517 -12.36 27.07 36.71
CA HIS A 517 -11.31 26.06 36.58
C HIS A 517 -10.15 26.54 35.67
N HIS A 518 -10.34 27.66 34.96
CA HIS A 518 -9.39 28.31 34.04
C HIS A 518 -8.67 29.47 34.71
N ILE A 519 -8.12 29.22 35.91
CA ILE A 519 -7.60 30.26 36.84
C ILE A 519 -6.48 31.10 36.20
N THR A 520 -5.70 30.54 35.28
CA THR A 520 -4.54 31.18 34.64
C THR A 520 -4.88 32.27 33.63
N LEU A 521 -6.13 32.37 33.15
CA LEU A 521 -6.54 33.28 32.06
C LEU A 521 -7.44 34.43 32.51
N ASN A 522 -7.67 34.59 33.82
CA ASN A 522 -8.62 35.58 34.37
C ASN A 522 -10.00 35.55 33.68
N SER A 523 -10.47 34.35 33.32
CA SER A 523 -11.72 34.16 32.60
C SER A 523 -12.90 34.75 33.38
N LYS A 524 -13.84 35.38 32.68
CA LYS A 524 -15.07 35.88 33.30
C LYS A 524 -16.28 35.13 32.76
N ALA A 525 -17.10 34.59 33.68
CA ALA A 525 -18.40 34.05 33.34
C ALA A 525 -19.42 35.20 33.19
N THR A 526 -20.08 35.26 32.04
CA THR A 526 -21.16 36.21 31.76
C THR A 526 -22.40 35.48 31.26
N VAL A 527 -23.57 35.93 31.71
CA VAL A 527 -24.84 35.43 31.18
C VAL A 527 -25.07 36.08 29.82
N VAL A 528 -25.33 35.27 28.81
CA VAL A 528 -25.56 35.67 27.41
C VAL A 528 -26.84 35.00 26.88
N ASN A 529 -27.17 35.22 25.60
CA ASN A 529 -28.35 34.68 24.94
C ASN A 529 -29.66 34.93 25.72
N GLN A 530 -29.89 36.18 26.13
CA GLN A 530 -31.10 36.59 26.85
C GLN A 530 -31.36 35.81 28.16
N GLY A 531 -30.30 35.33 28.84
CA GLY A 531 -30.46 34.58 30.08
C GLY A 531 -30.52 33.05 29.89
N THR A 532 -30.13 32.53 28.72
CA THR A 532 -30.20 31.09 28.42
C THR A 532 -28.84 30.42 28.27
N ALA A 533 -27.74 31.17 28.33
CA ALA A 533 -26.39 30.60 28.25
C ALA A 533 -25.38 31.35 29.11
N ILE A 534 -24.30 30.65 29.48
CA ILE A 534 -23.16 31.21 30.20
C ILE A 534 -21.95 31.17 29.27
N LYS A 535 -21.35 32.35 29.02
CA LYS A 535 -20.10 32.49 28.28
C LYS A 535 -18.95 32.65 29.27
N ILE A 536 -17.97 31.75 29.19
CA ILE A 536 -16.69 31.88 29.89
C ILE A 536 -15.66 32.27 28.83
N SER A 537 -14.96 33.39 29.01
CA SER A 537 -13.99 33.88 28.02
C SER A 537 -12.91 34.72 28.68
N PRO A 538 -11.64 34.60 28.24
CA PRO A 538 -11.11 33.53 27.38
C PRO A 538 -10.97 32.20 28.14
N ILE A 539 -11.04 31.05 27.45
CA ILE A 539 -10.87 29.70 28.07
C ILE A 539 -9.56 29.02 27.68
N SER A 540 -8.88 29.51 26.64
CA SER A 540 -7.56 29.05 26.20
C SER A 540 -6.92 30.14 25.33
N PRO A 541 -5.59 30.34 25.37
CA PRO A 541 -4.91 31.27 24.48
C PRO A 541 -4.73 30.67 23.06
N LEU A 542 -4.88 31.51 22.04
CA LEU A 542 -4.46 31.20 20.66
C LEU A 542 -3.19 31.99 20.35
N ILE A 543 -2.06 31.30 20.27
CA ILE A 543 -0.74 31.92 20.13
C ILE A 543 -0.19 31.68 18.72
N ASN A 544 0.25 32.77 18.10
CA ASN A 544 0.98 32.83 16.85
C ASN A 544 2.27 33.61 17.10
N SER A 545 3.39 32.89 17.22
CA SER A 545 4.71 33.46 17.46
C SER A 545 5.65 33.31 16.25
N TYR A 546 5.08 33.10 15.06
CA TYR A 546 5.87 33.13 13.83
C TYR A 546 6.48 34.52 13.60
N PRO A 547 7.65 34.62 12.95
CA PRO A 547 8.24 35.92 12.61
C PRO A 547 7.28 36.76 11.77
N SER A 548 7.22 38.08 12.00
CA SER A 548 6.33 39.01 11.28
C SER A 548 6.53 39.05 9.76
N THR A 549 7.65 38.52 9.27
CA THR A 549 7.97 38.37 7.85
C THR A 549 7.31 37.14 7.19
N THR A 550 6.72 36.25 7.98
CA THR A 550 6.04 35.04 7.50
C THR A 550 4.53 35.27 7.37
N ASN A 551 3.92 34.63 6.37
CA ASN A 551 2.48 34.74 6.12
C ASN A 551 1.71 33.65 6.89
N SER A 552 1.82 33.64 8.22
CA SER A 552 1.14 32.65 9.04
C SER A 552 -0.38 32.90 9.09
N LYS A 553 -1.17 31.84 8.91
CA LYS A 553 -2.63 31.91 8.84
C LYS A 553 -3.26 30.94 9.83
N PRO A 554 -4.43 31.27 10.41
CA PRO A 554 -5.19 30.31 11.18
C PRO A 554 -5.66 29.16 10.27
N LEU A 555 -5.52 27.94 10.75
CA LEU A 555 -5.95 26.71 10.11
C LEU A 555 -6.87 25.93 11.05
N VAL A 556 -7.96 25.43 10.50
CA VAL A 556 -8.87 24.48 11.18
C VAL A 556 -8.85 23.18 10.40
N SER A 557 -8.54 22.09 11.09
CA SER A 557 -8.46 20.75 10.52
C SER A 557 -9.41 19.80 11.24
N LEU A 558 -9.89 18.78 10.54
CA LEU A 558 -10.61 17.66 11.14
C LEU A 558 -9.66 16.46 11.21
N LEU A 559 -9.48 15.90 12.40
CA LEU A 559 -8.63 14.73 12.63
C LEU A 559 -9.47 13.56 13.14
N SER A 560 -9.60 12.50 12.34
CA SER A 560 -10.31 11.27 12.73
C SER A 560 -9.34 10.26 13.33
N CYS A 561 -9.33 10.13 14.65
CA CYS A 561 -8.42 9.23 15.37
C CYS A 561 -9.12 7.90 15.70
N PHE A 562 -8.53 6.79 15.25
CA PHE A 562 -9.03 5.44 15.51
C PHE A 562 -8.32 4.83 16.74
N PRO A 563 -8.96 3.91 17.49
CA PRO A 563 -8.34 3.24 18.61
C PRO A 563 -7.03 2.54 18.24
N ARG A 564 -6.02 2.68 19.09
CA ARG A 564 -4.80 1.89 18.94
C ARG A 564 -5.04 0.47 19.45
N HIS A 565 -4.59 -0.55 18.71
CA HIS A 565 -4.76 -1.96 19.08
C HIS A 565 -3.46 -2.64 19.55
N ASP A 566 -2.33 -1.91 19.53
CA ASP A 566 -0.98 -2.42 19.81
C ASP A 566 -0.67 -2.48 21.32
N PHE A 567 -1.59 -3.01 22.13
CA PHE A 567 -1.36 -3.16 23.56
C PHE A 567 -0.39 -4.30 23.83
N LEU A 568 0.76 -4.00 24.43
CA LEU A 568 1.63 -5.04 24.99
C LEU A 568 0.99 -5.52 26.30
N ARG A 569 0.86 -6.84 26.47
CA ARG A 569 0.38 -7.45 27.72
C ARG A 569 1.55 -8.08 28.45
N SER A 570 1.71 -7.78 29.75
CA SER A 570 2.56 -8.60 30.62
C SER A 570 1.78 -9.83 31.11
N ASN A 571 2.49 -10.84 31.64
CA ASN A 571 1.91 -12.01 32.31
C ASN A 571 0.93 -11.68 33.47
N GLN A 572 0.88 -10.43 33.93
CA GLN A 572 -0.05 -9.92 34.95
C GLN A 572 -0.89 -8.79 34.35
N ALA A 573 -2.04 -9.09 33.74
CA ALA A 573 -3.20 -8.22 33.42
C ALA A 573 -3.01 -6.77 32.87
N THR A 574 -1.78 -6.30 32.69
CA THR A 574 -1.43 -4.89 32.57
C THR A 574 -1.16 -4.59 31.10
N ARG A 575 -1.84 -3.55 30.58
CA ARG A 575 -1.73 -3.13 29.19
C ARG A 575 -0.80 -1.93 29.06
N TYR A 576 0.10 -1.98 28.08
CA TYR A 576 1.03 -0.88 27.79
C TYR A 576 0.86 -0.40 26.35
N ILE A 577 1.04 0.90 26.15
CA ILE A 577 1.18 1.53 24.83
C ILE A 577 2.62 2.01 24.67
N HIS A 578 3.29 1.55 23.62
CA HIS A 578 4.64 2.01 23.28
C HIS A 578 4.61 3.36 22.54
N ILE A 579 5.36 4.34 23.02
CA ILE A 579 5.48 5.65 22.37
C ILE A 579 6.85 5.73 21.70
N ASP A 580 6.84 5.94 20.38
CA ASP A 580 8.03 5.99 19.52
C ASP A 580 8.22 7.34 18.85
N VAL A 581 7.22 8.23 18.88
CA VAL A 581 7.26 9.54 18.23
C VAL A 581 6.72 10.63 19.15
N LEU A 582 7.42 11.76 19.19
CA LEU A 582 6.95 13.03 19.75
C LEU A 582 7.05 14.12 18.68
N GLU A 583 6.05 15.00 18.64
CA GLU A 583 6.02 16.15 17.75
C GLU A 583 5.80 17.44 18.56
N ARG A 584 6.19 18.59 17.99
CA ARG A 584 5.89 19.90 18.55
C ARG A 584 5.64 20.95 17.47
N HIS A 585 4.90 21.98 17.86
CA HIS A 585 4.62 23.16 17.06
C HIS A 585 5.32 24.38 17.68
N SER A 586 6.54 24.69 17.26
CA SER A 586 7.41 25.69 17.91
C SER A 586 6.86 27.11 17.95
N PHE A 587 6.01 27.47 16.99
CA PHE A 587 5.51 28.84 16.81
C PHE A 587 4.00 29.00 16.97
N SER A 588 3.27 27.92 17.29
CA SER A 588 1.82 27.99 17.42
C SER A 588 1.28 27.14 18.54
N SER A 589 0.25 27.65 19.21
CA SER A 589 -0.61 26.81 20.03
C SER A 589 -1.48 25.92 19.15
N GLN A 590 -1.60 24.64 19.49
CA GLN A 590 -2.47 23.70 18.79
C GLN A 590 -3.57 23.21 19.72
N THR A 591 -4.83 23.40 19.34
CA THR A 591 -5.99 23.02 20.16
C THR A 591 -6.72 21.84 19.56
N PHE A 592 -6.93 20.78 20.33
CA PHE A 592 -7.73 19.60 19.97
C PHE A 592 -9.05 19.61 20.74
N VAL A 593 -10.16 19.68 20.01
CA VAL A 593 -11.52 19.62 20.57
C VAL A 593 -12.22 18.36 20.07
N PRO A 594 -12.53 17.37 20.93
CA PRO A 594 -13.23 16.17 20.50
C PRO A 594 -14.68 16.46 20.08
N LEU A 595 -15.14 15.77 19.05
CA LEU A 595 -16.49 15.75 18.50
C LEU A 595 -17.18 14.38 18.72
N SER A 596 -16.92 13.72 19.85
CA SER A 596 -17.54 12.43 20.14
C SER A 596 -18.81 12.58 20.96
N ALA A 597 -19.89 11.93 20.50
CA ALA A 597 -21.17 11.85 21.20
C ALA A 597 -21.22 10.73 22.25
N TYR A 598 -20.15 9.94 22.40
CA TYR A 598 -20.11 8.74 23.24
C TYR A 598 -19.42 9.02 24.57
N PRO A 599 -20.13 9.06 25.71
CA PRO A 599 -19.54 9.40 27.02
C PRO A 599 -18.45 8.42 27.50
N THR A 600 -18.43 7.21 26.95
CA THR A 600 -17.48 6.13 27.27
C THR A 600 -16.15 6.26 26.53
N ALA A 601 -16.07 7.06 25.47
CA ALA A 601 -14.84 7.20 24.70
C ALA A 601 -13.72 7.82 25.57
N ARG A 602 -12.49 7.36 25.38
CA ARG A 602 -11.31 7.84 26.12
C ARG A 602 -10.16 8.07 25.16
N TYR A 603 -9.32 9.06 25.45
CA TYR A 603 -8.09 9.29 24.70
C TYR A 603 -6.97 9.74 25.63
N LEU A 604 -5.73 9.51 25.19
CA LEU A 604 -4.53 9.88 25.92
C LEU A 604 -3.94 11.18 25.39
N ILE A 605 -3.47 11.98 26.33
CA ILE A 605 -2.63 13.16 26.08
C ILE A 605 -1.28 12.87 26.70
N ILE A 606 -0.25 12.83 25.88
CA ILE A 606 1.09 12.45 26.31
C ILE A 606 2.01 13.60 25.94
N VAL A 607 2.69 14.18 26.93
CA VAL A 607 3.47 15.41 26.78
C VAL A 607 4.82 15.30 27.46
N ALA A 608 5.82 15.97 26.91
CA ALA A 608 7.14 16.11 27.51
C ALA A 608 7.55 17.58 27.54
N PRO A 609 8.19 18.06 28.63
CA PRO A 609 8.80 19.37 28.64
C PRO A 609 10.04 19.38 27.73
N SER A 610 10.52 20.56 27.36
CA SER A 610 11.78 20.68 26.63
C SER A 610 12.97 20.85 27.58
N VAL A 611 14.06 20.13 27.34
CA VAL A 611 15.35 20.38 28.00
C VAL A 611 15.93 21.67 27.43
N GLN A 612 16.44 22.60 28.26
CA GLN A 612 17.13 23.80 27.76
C GLN A 612 18.57 23.46 27.35
N SER A 613 18.72 22.64 26.32
CA SER A 613 19.99 22.23 25.74
C SER A 613 19.87 22.09 24.22
N ALA A 614 21.01 22.06 23.53
CA ALA A 614 21.09 21.60 22.17
C ALA A 614 21.83 20.25 22.20
N GLU A 615 21.08 19.16 22.17
CA GLU A 615 21.63 17.81 22.15
C GLU A 615 21.32 17.16 20.81
N ARG A 616 22.31 16.46 20.23
CA ARG A 616 22.15 15.64 19.02
C ARG A 616 21.52 16.40 17.83
N GLY A 617 21.77 17.71 17.74
CA GLY A 617 21.27 18.57 16.65
C GLY A 617 19.81 19.04 16.80
N ILE A 618 19.13 18.67 17.90
CA ILE A 618 17.78 19.14 18.22
C ILE A 618 17.92 20.28 19.24
N ILE A 619 17.39 21.46 18.90
CA ILE A 619 17.32 22.59 19.83
C ILE A 619 16.17 22.31 20.79
N ASN A 620 16.42 22.31 22.09
CA ASN A 620 15.42 22.06 23.12
C ASN A 620 14.68 20.71 22.97
N PRO A 621 15.36 19.55 23.05
CA PRO A 621 14.76 18.22 22.86
C PRO A 621 13.76 17.86 23.98
N PRO A 622 12.89 16.85 23.79
CA PRO A 622 11.96 16.40 24.83
C PRO A 622 12.70 15.76 26.01
N ASP A 623 12.37 16.17 27.22
CA ASP A 623 12.80 15.51 28.45
C ASP A 623 11.93 14.27 28.72
N LEU A 624 12.46 13.10 28.34
CA LEU A 624 11.75 11.83 28.49
C LEU A 624 11.54 11.43 29.96
N SER A 625 12.40 11.91 30.86
CA SER A 625 12.30 11.61 32.30
C SER A 625 11.16 12.36 32.99
N SER A 626 10.79 13.51 32.44
CA SER A 626 9.71 14.37 32.94
C SER A 626 8.42 14.25 32.11
N MET A 627 8.32 13.21 31.27
CA MET A 627 7.17 12.97 30.41
C MET A 627 5.95 12.53 31.21
N ARG A 628 4.76 12.98 30.80
CA ARG A 628 3.50 12.72 31.51
C ARG A 628 2.43 12.24 30.55
N ALA A 629 1.57 11.36 31.03
CA ALA A 629 0.41 10.86 30.29
C ALA A 629 -0.88 11.15 31.06
N PHE A 630 -1.89 11.69 30.37
CA PHE A 630 -3.17 12.03 30.95
C PHE A 630 -4.31 11.31 30.23
N LEU A 631 -5.29 10.81 31.00
CA LEU A 631 -6.54 10.29 30.48
C LEU A 631 -7.54 11.44 30.31
N ALA A 632 -8.08 11.58 29.12
CA ALA A 632 -9.12 12.55 28.81
C ALA A 632 -10.42 11.89 28.37
N THR A 633 -11.50 12.63 28.62
CA THR A 633 -12.86 12.28 28.24
C THR A 633 -13.33 13.15 27.07
N PRO A 634 -14.43 12.78 26.39
CA PRO A 634 -14.91 13.51 25.20
C PRO A 634 -15.50 14.89 25.50
N SER A 635 -15.66 15.24 26.77
CA SER A 635 -16.08 16.58 27.20
C SER A 635 -14.90 17.51 27.49
N GLN A 636 -13.67 16.99 27.47
CA GLN A 636 -12.44 17.74 27.72
C GLN A 636 -11.72 18.02 26.39
N ALA A 637 -11.02 19.14 26.31
CA ALA A 637 -10.17 19.50 25.18
C ALA A 637 -8.81 19.97 25.70
N VAL A 638 -7.80 20.02 24.85
CA VAL A 638 -6.48 20.54 25.21
C VAL A 638 -5.96 21.52 24.18
N THR A 639 -5.29 22.54 24.66
CA THR A 639 -4.44 23.42 23.86
C THR A 639 -3.01 23.23 24.30
N TYR A 640 -2.16 22.70 23.42
CA TYR A 640 -0.71 22.69 23.64
C TYR A 640 -0.16 24.10 23.50
N ALA A 641 0.74 24.50 24.41
CA ALA A 641 1.49 25.74 24.25
C ALA A 641 2.54 25.60 23.13
N PRO A 642 2.91 26.69 22.44
CA PRO A 642 3.99 26.65 21.45
C PRO A 642 5.25 25.97 21.99
N GLY A 643 5.81 25.05 21.21
CA GLY A 643 7.02 24.31 21.55
C GLY A 643 6.83 23.14 22.54
N THR A 644 5.59 22.84 22.96
CA THR A 644 5.30 21.66 23.79
C THR A 644 5.47 20.39 22.96
N TRP A 645 6.29 19.45 23.43
CA TRP A 645 6.39 18.13 22.84
C TRP A 645 5.20 17.27 23.26
N HIS A 646 4.55 16.62 22.30
CA HIS A 646 3.44 15.72 22.55
C HIS A 646 3.46 14.51 21.61
N ALA A 647 2.90 13.39 22.06
CA ALA A 647 2.67 12.25 21.18
C ALA A 647 1.42 12.51 20.30
N PRO A 648 1.33 11.85 19.12
CA PRO A 648 0.10 11.85 18.33
C PRO A 648 -1.13 11.40 19.13
N MET A 649 -2.30 11.95 18.80
CA MET A 649 -3.57 11.67 19.49
C MET A 649 -3.87 10.17 19.54
N THR A 650 -3.96 9.63 20.75
CA THR A 650 -4.15 8.19 20.97
C THR A 650 -5.52 7.91 21.56
N VAL A 651 -6.43 7.33 20.76
CA VAL A 651 -7.76 6.91 21.21
C VAL A 651 -7.67 5.52 21.83
N LEU A 652 -8.37 5.31 22.95
CA LEU A 652 -8.44 4.03 23.64
C LEU A 652 -9.74 3.29 23.26
N SER A 653 -9.65 1.97 23.13
CA SER A 653 -10.81 1.09 22.94
C SER A 653 -11.42 0.74 24.31
N SER A 654 -12.74 0.88 24.45
CA SER A 654 -13.46 0.40 25.64
C SER A 654 -13.79 -1.09 25.46
N SER A 655 -13.15 -1.97 26.25
CA SER A 655 -13.40 -3.42 26.39
C SER A 655 -13.42 -4.26 25.09
N GLU A 656 -12.79 -5.44 25.11
CA GLU A 656 -12.76 -6.36 23.95
C GLU A 656 -14.13 -7.00 23.63
N LEU A 657 -15.19 -6.66 24.37
CA LEU A 657 -16.49 -7.32 24.32
C LEU A 657 -17.69 -6.42 23.96
N ASP A 658 -17.51 -5.12 23.72
CA ASP A 658 -18.64 -4.24 23.43
C ASP A 658 -18.91 -4.08 21.92
N LEU A 659 -20.00 -4.72 21.49
CA LEU A 659 -20.58 -4.71 20.14
C LEU A 659 -21.23 -3.36 19.72
N ASP A 660 -20.96 -2.26 20.42
CA ASP A 660 -21.53 -0.95 20.08
C ASP A 660 -20.76 -0.31 18.89
N PRO A 661 -21.41 -0.01 17.75
CA PRO A 661 -20.77 0.65 16.61
C PRO A 661 -20.17 2.05 16.93
N GLY A 662 -20.51 2.61 18.09
CA GLY A 662 -20.17 3.97 18.50
C GLY A 662 -18.74 4.23 18.98
N THR A 663 -18.00 3.22 19.45
CA THR A 663 -16.69 3.42 20.08
C THR A 663 -15.49 3.24 19.13
N ARG A 664 -15.68 3.46 17.82
CA ARG A 664 -14.68 3.14 16.79
C ARG A 664 -13.71 4.25 16.42
N ARG A 665 -13.96 5.51 16.80
CA ARG A 665 -13.06 6.65 16.56
C ARG A 665 -13.49 7.88 17.36
N ILE A 666 -12.57 8.80 17.60
CA ILE A 666 -12.87 10.16 18.06
C ILE A 666 -12.42 11.11 16.96
N ASP A 667 -13.35 11.92 16.47
CA ASP A 667 -13.07 13.00 15.53
C ASP A 667 -12.71 14.26 16.35
N PHE A 668 -11.66 14.97 15.99
CA PHE A 668 -11.21 16.20 16.66
C PHE A 668 -11.23 17.38 15.68
N VAL A 669 -11.75 18.52 16.13
CA VAL A 669 -11.45 19.80 15.49
C VAL A 669 -10.12 20.27 16.04
N VAL A 670 -9.18 20.51 15.13
CA VAL A 670 -7.84 20.99 15.46
C VAL A 670 -7.68 22.42 14.96
N THR A 671 -7.30 23.35 15.83
CA THR A 671 -7.03 24.74 15.44
C THR A 671 -5.61 25.13 15.76
N GLN A 672 -4.91 25.74 14.80
CA GLN A 672 -3.54 26.23 14.94
C GLN A 672 -3.26 27.38 13.96
N PHE A 673 -2.07 27.97 14.02
CA PHE A 673 -1.54 28.82 12.96
C PHE A 673 -0.46 28.06 12.19
N VAL A 674 -0.41 28.25 10.87
CA VAL A 674 0.58 27.62 9.97
C VAL A 674 1.14 28.66 9.00
N ASP A 675 2.44 28.57 8.67
CA ASP A 675 3.06 29.34 7.57
C ASP A 675 3.28 28.49 6.30
N GLY A 676 3.02 27.19 6.36
CA GLY A 676 3.15 26.23 5.26
C GLY A 676 4.58 25.70 5.09
N THR A 677 5.49 26.01 6.01
CA THR A 677 6.89 25.54 5.98
C THR A 677 7.08 24.31 6.87
N GLU A 678 8.22 23.63 6.71
CA GLU A 678 8.61 22.48 7.57
C GLU A 678 8.77 22.86 9.06
N ARG A 679 8.77 24.16 9.40
CA ARG A 679 8.81 24.65 10.78
C ARG A 679 7.46 24.61 11.48
N ASP A 680 6.39 24.31 10.73
CA ASP A 680 5.05 24.16 11.30
C ASP A 680 4.98 22.97 12.24
N CYS A 681 5.77 21.91 12.04
CA CYS A 681 5.83 20.73 12.91
C CYS A 681 7.25 20.16 12.96
N GLU A 682 7.78 19.97 14.16
CA GLU A 682 9.06 19.29 14.39
C GLU A 682 8.79 17.93 15.03
N GLU A 683 9.35 16.86 14.47
CA GLU A 683 9.13 15.49 14.91
C GLU A 683 10.44 14.84 15.37
N VAL A 684 10.38 14.09 16.47
CA VAL A 684 11.48 13.29 17.00
C VAL A 684 11.00 11.86 17.19
N VAL A 685 11.75 10.93 16.62
CA VAL A 685 11.54 9.49 16.82
C VAL A 685 12.44 9.04 17.97
N MET A 686 11.84 8.52 19.04
CA MET A 686 12.55 7.97 20.19
C MET A 686 13.01 6.55 19.84
N GLY A 687 14.32 6.30 19.76
CA GLY A 687 14.77 4.94 19.45
C GLY A 687 16.24 4.66 19.18
N ASP A 688 17.11 5.62 18.86
CA ASP A 688 18.53 5.31 18.59
C ASP A 688 19.44 6.49 19.00
N CYS A 689 19.96 6.44 20.22
CA CYS A 689 21.00 7.35 20.69
C CYS A 689 22.38 6.69 20.62
N THR A 690 23.08 6.76 19.49
CA THR A 690 24.50 6.34 19.43
C THR A 690 25.40 7.46 19.94
N ASP A 691 25.87 7.39 21.18
CA ASP A 691 27.03 8.20 21.62
C ASP A 691 28.32 7.48 21.22
N TRP A 692 29.06 8.04 20.26
CA TRP A 692 30.21 7.37 19.61
C TRP A 692 31.46 7.25 20.51
N ASN A 693 31.41 7.68 21.77
CA ASN A 693 32.62 7.71 22.61
C ASN A 693 32.78 6.50 23.54
N ASN A 694 31.72 5.74 23.88
CA ASN A 694 31.80 4.71 24.93
C ASN A 694 31.32 3.30 24.56
N GLY A 695 30.79 3.04 23.36
CA GLY A 695 30.50 1.67 22.91
C GLY A 695 29.31 0.95 23.58
N GLU A 696 28.51 1.65 24.40
CA GLU A 696 27.25 1.14 24.93
C GLU A 696 26.06 1.68 24.11
N ILE A 697 25.16 0.79 23.70
CA ILE A 697 23.89 1.14 23.05
C ILE A 697 22.85 1.30 24.18
N GLU A 698 22.57 2.54 24.59
CA GLU A 698 21.40 2.83 25.42
C GLU A 698 20.18 3.02 24.51
N THR A 699 19.37 1.97 24.34
CA THR A 699 18.03 2.11 23.76
C THR A 699 17.04 2.42 24.88
N CYS A 700 16.63 3.68 25.00
CA CYS A 700 15.54 4.06 25.90
C CYS A 700 14.19 3.91 25.18
N ARG A 701 13.30 3.05 25.67
CA ARG A 701 11.91 2.95 25.19
C ARG A 701 10.95 3.60 26.17
N VAL A 702 9.84 4.13 25.66
CA VAL A 702 8.79 4.76 26.48
C VAL A 702 7.50 3.95 26.40
N PHE A 703 6.96 3.57 27.56
CA PHE A 703 5.71 2.82 27.68
C PHE A 703 4.72 3.55 28.58
N VAL A 704 3.47 3.67 28.14
CA VAL A 704 2.37 4.21 28.95
C VAL A 704 1.48 3.07 29.46
N VAL A 705 1.26 2.98 30.77
CA VAL A 705 0.42 1.95 31.42
C VAL A 705 -1.06 2.33 31.32
N VAL A 706 -1.90 1.49 30.70
CA VAL A 706 -3.31 1.77 30.40
C VAL A 706 -4.29 1.13 31.38
N ASP A 707 -4.03 -0.10 31.82
CA ASP A 707 -4.88 -0.84 32.77
C ASP A 707 -3.98 -1.50 33.83
N GLU A 708 -4.28 -1.31 35.12
CA GLU A 708 -3.83 -2.18 36.21
C GLU A 708 -5.09 -2.82 36.80
N GLU A 709 -5.22 -4.15 36.75
CA GLU A 709 -6.15 -4.83 37.66
C GLU A 709 -5.64 -4.54 39.08
N ARG A 710 -6.36 -3.70 39.82
CA ARG A 710 -6.20 -3.64 41.27
C ARG A 710 -6.77 -4.94 41.79
N ASP A 711 -5.91 -5.80 42.33
CA ASP A 711 -6.34 -6.89 43.20
C ASP A 711 -7.07 -6.26 44.40
N GLU A 712 -8.41 -6.27 44.36
CA GLU A 712 -9.29 -6.11 45.53
C GLU A 712 -9.67 -7.48 46.09
#